data_AF-A0A5N6ET42-F1
#
_entry.id   AF-A0A5N6ET42-F1
#
_cell.length_a   1.000
_cell.length_b   1.000
_cell.length_c   1.000
_cell.angle_alpha   90.00
_cell.angle_beta   90.00
_cell.angle_gamma   90.00
#
_symmetry.space_group_name_H-M   'P 1'
#
loop_
_entity.id
_entity.type
_entity.pdbx_description
1 polymer ?
#
loop_
_entity_poly.entity_id
_entity_poly.type
_entity_poly.pdbx_seq_one_letter_code
_entity_poly.pdbx_strand_id
1 'polypeptide(L)'
;MFSRGERRVHIPRWQEYHLSVDETSAEWQSRTQPAPRRWSLEQLDAATRVSHRMESGKGMLLIEVQGCEPAKLLVSFAQRTEEPLLSTVRSDGRTSGFARHWMQICDESHLSCKRTGSVLPTRVIQLQIIHEELKARLLVTNGEEARYAALKKGIDFSELSHTFREALEIAAGIGLQYIWIDALCILQDDDHDWARESAKMGDVYRHAAITINAFASADGMGQCTTAYPPNNLVDYACRIGGEVYVHEEDGGFADVYELEGIIQTRGWVFQEEQLSPRRLYCGKHHLVWKCAEMWARNDRPCGFSGEVFDKPFMSTYPCSNWSFAYRQWRRMVQSYTRHNLTYAAKDKLPAISGLAAVFEQGFPGHHVGDYLGGIWRGDIYRGLLWYRDGNAIDRDRRIEGPSWSWASWDGPINFVFEDDDAGWPARMTWQPQRKYPCKVREASTTLMDPDNKYGRVSSGRIVVKGKVLMNAGRSKDQVLLSRSTLSPAIQTVSNVRLHSHSRDPTTYDLTFSNEQTLSSIAPHTDTNTSPNKSSPPLALPALTHPHIHLDKAYIHNSTTIHPQTGSFQEALTLTTQAKATFTEADLHRRGEWLLSESILNGVTALRAFIEIDNTVHHKCLTTAIHLKHSWRNHCHIQLVAFAQDPLFSGPNGQANRDLMNSAFTDHGAHIDVLGVTPYVESDLESAKKNIQWAITTAWQLDKHLDFHLDYHLDPTKGALVWFTLFGGDEWERLKLEIGAGEDALQVSFVGLPSSDLYMAAPPLSSPSTSACDSKEDAVGDRVRGTIRVPDLIRRYGLDVVLGVNNVGNAFTPWGSVDPVALACLGVGVYQAGTVEDAELLYECVSTRARAAIGLGEEEENGLRDFEY
;
A
#
# COMPACT_ATOMS: atom_id res chain seq x y z
N MET A 1 -19.49 -25.52 36.32
CA MET A 1 -20.14 -24.61 37.29
C MET A 1 -19.51 -23.24 37.14
N PHE A 2 -20.33 -22.20 37.05
CA PHE A 2 -19.91 -20.81 36.87
C PHE A 2 -19.38 -20.20 38.18
N SER A 3 -18.36 -19.35 38.08
CA SER A 3 -18.32 -18.09 38.84
C SER A 3 -17.99 -16.96 37.88
N ARG A 4 -19.01 -16.13 37.60
CA ARG A 4 -18.91 -14.84 36.91
C ARG A 4 -18.30 -13.82 37.88
N GLY A 5 -17.40 -12.97 37.38
CA GLY A 5 -17.21 -11.63 37.92
C GLY A 5 -15.84 -11.30 38.54
N GLU A 6 -14.75 -11.42 37.78
CA GLU A 6 -13.56 -10.58 38.01
C GLU A 6 -13.08 -10.06 36.65
N ARG A 7 -13.23 -8.75 36.40
CA ARG A 7 -12.42 -8.10 35.36
C ARG A 7 -11.00 -8.00 35.93
N ARG A 8 -10.16 -9.00 35.67
CA ARG A 8 -8.72 -8.85 35.86
C ARG A 8 -8.19 -7.94 34.78
N VAL A 9 -7.75 -6.74 35.17
CA VAL A 9 -6.84 -5.95 34.35
C VAL A 9 -5.54 -6.76 34.28
N HIS A 10 -5.23 -7.29 33.10
CA HIS A 10 -3.95 -7.95 32.86
C HIS A 10 -2.87 -6.86 32.83
N ILE A 11 -2.20 -6.64 33.96
CA ILE A 11 -0.93 -5.92 34.00
C ILE A 11 0.10 -6.88 33.38
N PRO A 12 0.80 -6.50 32.29
CA PRO A 12 1.88 -7.31 31.75
C PRO A 12 2.88 -7.58 32.88
N ARG A 13 3.34 -8.83 33.04
CA ARG A 13 4.42 -9.21 33.97
C ARG A 13 5.77 -8.64 33.50
N TRP A 14 5.86 -7.32 33.39
CA TRP A 14 7.10 -6.60 33.22
C TRP A 14 7.36 -5.85 34.52
N GLN A 15 8.49 -6.22 35.14
CA GLN A 15 9.07 -5.62 36.33
C GLN A 15 8.31 -5.92 37.64
N GLU A 16 8.90 -6.81 38.46
CA GLU A 16 8.71 -6.70 39.90
C GLU A 16 9.34 -5.39 40.35
N TYR A 17 8.51 -4.35 40.51
CA TYR A 17 8.89 -3.06 41.05
C TYR A 17 9.08 -3.18 42.57
N HIS A 18 10.30 -3.02 43.05
CA HIS A 18 10.54 -2.74 44.46
C HIS A 18 10.52 -1.22 44.68
N LEU A 19 9.45 -0.73 45.31
CA LEU A 19 9.35 0.63 45.83
C LEU A 19 10.36 0.82 46.98
N SER A 20 11.43 1.58 46.75
CA SER A 20 12.17 2.22 47.84
C SER A 20 11.83 3.71 47.85
N VAL A 21 11.10 4.14 48.87
CA VAL A 21 10.88 5.57 49.14
C VAL A 21 12.19 6.12 49.69
N ASP A 22 12.80 7.07 48.99
CA ASP A 22 14.02 7.74 49.46
C ASP A 22 13.64 8.65 50.64
N GLU A 23 14.14 8.36 51.85
CA GLU A 23 13.73 9.01 53.10
C GLU A 23 14.23 10.45 53.27
N THR A 24 14.86 11.05 52.24
CA THR A 24 15.49 12.37 52.36
C THR A 24 15.06 13.31 51.24
N SER A 25 13.85 13.86 51.31
CA SER A 25 13.56 15.16 50.69
C SER A 25 12.44 15.90 51.42
N ALA A 26 12.66 17.20 51.62
CA ALA A 26 12.00 18.10 52.55
C ALA A 26 10.45 18.17 52.45
N GLU A 27 9.86 18.45 53.61
CA GLU A 27 8.42 18.62 53.87
C GLU A 27 7.71 19.57 52.90
N TRP A 28 6.59 19.11 52.34
CA TRP A 28 5.55 19.97 51.77
C TRP A 28 4.34 19.94 52.69
N GLN A 29 4.03 21.07 53.33
CA GLN A 29 2.83 21.22 54.17
C GLN A 29 1.69 21.85 53.36
N SER A 30 0.61 21.09 53.14
CA SER A 30 -0.69 21.59 52.63
C SER A 30 -1.82 21.14 53.57
N ARG A 31 -2.88 21.96 53.65
CA ARG A 31 -3.83 22.07 54.78
C ARG A 31 -5.06 21.16 54.73
N THR A 32 -5.13 20.17 53.84
CA THR A 32 -6.30 19.27 53.76
C THR A 32 -5.87 17.82 53.49
N GLN A 33 -5.78 17.04 54.57
CA GLN A 33 -5.40 15.62 54.68
C GLN A 33 -4.18 15.14 53.85
N PRO A 34 -3.04 14.82 54.51
CA PRO A 34 -1.84 14.34 53.81
C PRO A 34 -2.05 12.96 53.18
N ALA A 35 -1.54 12.77 51.96
CA ALA A 35 -1.47 11.47 51.31
C ALA A 35 -0.72 10.44 52.21
N PRO A 36 -1.16 9.17 52.27
CA PRO A 36 -0.54 8.19 53.15
C PRO A 36 0.90 7.88 52.71
N ARG A 37 1.83 7.84 53.67
CA ARG A 37 3.26 7.52 53.43
C ARG A 37 3.49 6.09 52.92
N ARG A 38 2.52 5.19 53.09
CA ARG A 38 2.47 3.84 52.51
C ARG A 38 1.08 3.57 51.98
N TRP A 39 0.99 3.14 50.73
CA TRP A 39 -0.25 2.78 50.07
C TRP A 39 -0.49 1.27 50.22
N SER A 40 -1.69 0.89 50.63
CA SER A 40 -2.13 -0.50 50.59
C SER A 40 -2.53 -0.91 49.17
N LEU A 41 -2.49 -2.21 48.86
CA LEU A 41 -2.91 -2.76 47.56
C LEU A 41 -4.32 -2.34 47.16
N GLU A 42 -5.27 -2.31 48.11
CA GLU A 42 -6.65 -1.86 47.87
C GLU A 42 -6.74 -0.38 47.47
N GLN A 43 -5.83 0.48 47.94
CA GLN A 43 -5.81 1.91 47.59
C GLN A 43 -5.18 2.17 46.22
N LEU A 44 -4.24 1.32 45.80
CA LEU A 44 -3.66 1.35 44.44
C LEU A 44 -4.64 0.81 43.40
N ASP A 45 -5.42 -0.23 43.74
CA ASP A 45 -6.48 -0.78 42.88
C ASP A 45 -7.66 0.21 42.69
N ALA A 46 -7.85 1.15 43.61
CA ALA A 46 -8.84 2.24 43.51
C ALA A 46 -8.36 3.45 42.68
N ALA A 47 -7.15 3.41 42.10
CA ALA A 47 -6.61 4.50 41.32
C ALA A 47 -7.40 4.71 40.03
N THR A 48 -8.01 5.89 39.91
CA THR A 48 -8.82 6.29 38.76
C THR A 48 -7.99 6.72 37.57
N ARG A 49 -6.74 7.16 37.81
CA ARG A 49 -5.80 7.54 36.75
C ARG A 49 -4.34 7.40 37.21
N VAL A 50 -3.51 6.82 36.35
CA VAL A 50 -2.05 6.78 36.50
C VAL A 50 -1.43 7.43 35.27
N SER A 51 -0.65 8.48 35.48
CA SER A 51 0.08 9.17 34.40
C SER A 51 1.54 9.32 34.77
N HIS A 52 2.43 9.20 33.79
CA HIS A 52 3.87 9.40 33.97
C HIS A 52 4.31 10.72 33.32
N ARG A 53 5.26 11.39 33.95
CA ARG A 53 5.95 12.55 33.37
C ARG A 53 7.44 12.46 33.67
N MET A 54 8.26 12.74 32.66
CA MET A 54 9.70 12.92 32.84
C MET A 54 9.96 14.40 33.12
N GLU A 55 10.47 14.71 34.31
CA GLU A 55 10.99 16.03 34.64
C GLU A 55 12.43 15.88 35.14
N SER A 56 13.36 16.58 34.49
CA SER A 56 14.76 16.70 34.95
C SER A 56 15.48 15.36 35.17
N GLY A 57 15.25 14.37 34.29
CA GLY A 57 15.94 13.07 34.35
C GLY A 57 15.43 12.10 35.43
N LYS A 58 14.33 12.42 36.12
CA LYS A 58 13.66 11.51 37.06
C LYS A 58 12.25 11.18 36.57
N GLY A 59 11.89 9.90 36.60
CA GLY A 59 10.53 9.46 36.31
C GLY A 59 9.60 9.82 37.46
N MET A 60 8.50 10.50 37.16
CA MET A 60 7.48 10.86 38.15
C MET A 60 6.17 10.14 37.81
N LEU A 61 5.62 9.41 38.78
CA LEU A 61 4.30 8.81 38.69
C LEU A 61 3.29 9.69 39.43
N LEU A 62 2.26 10.12 38.71
CA LEU A 62 1.08 10.77 39.28
C LEU A 62 -0.02 9.72 39.44
N ILE A 63 -0.48 9.54 40.68
CA ILE A 63 -1.57 8.62 41.00
C ILE A 63 -2.73 9.45 41.55
N GLU A 64 -3.87 9.40 40.86
CA GLU A 64 -5.11 10.08 41.24
C GLU A 64 -6.12 9.07 41.77
N VAL A 65 -6.52 9.24 43.03
CA VAL A 65 -7.56 8.46 43.70
C VAL A 65 -8.69 9.40 44.11
N GLN A 66 -9.93 9.05 43.77
CA GLN A 66 -11.09 9.90 43.98
C GLN A 66 -11.30 10.21 45.48
N GLY A 67 -11.24 11.50 45.85
CA GLY A 67 -11.38 11.96 47.24
C GLY A 67 -10.08 12.22 48.01
N CYS A 68 -8.91 12.01 47.38
CA CYS A 68 -7.59 12.32 47.93
C CYS A 68 -6.85 13.36 47.06
N GLU A 69 -5.91 14.14 47.62
CA GLU A 69 -5.02 14.95 46.78
C GLU A 69 -4.10 14.06 45.91
N PRO A 70 -3.77 14.46 44.67
CA PRO A 70 -2.89 13.70 43.78
C PRO A 70 -1.52 13.46 44.42
N ALA A 71 -1.11 12.19 44.53
CA ALA A 71 0.20 11.84 45.05
C ALA A 71 1.24 11.84 43.91
N LYS A 72 2.31 12.62 44.08
CA LYS A 72 3.49 12.60 43.21
C LYS A 72 4.54 11.69 43.83
N LEU A 73 4.81 10.55 43.21
CA LEU A 73 5.88 9.64 43.60
C LEU A 73 7.09 9.86 42.70
N LEU A 74 8.21 10.27 43.31
CA LEU A 74 9.52 10.20 42.67
C LEU A 74 9.99 8.74 42.73
N VAL A 75 10.30 8.15 41.58
CA VAL A 75 10.81 6.77 41.51
C VAL A 75 12.23 6.77 40.97
N SER A 76 13.15 6.15 41.70
CA SER A 76 14.51 5.84 41.25
C SER A 76 14.57 4.36 40.82
N PHE A 77 15.10 4.10 39.63
CA PHE A 77 15.21 2.76 39.09
C PHE A 77 16.47 2.08 39.64
N ALA A 78 16.34 1.11 40.52
CA ALA A 78 17.43 0.24 40.95
C ALA A 78 16.95 -1.21 40.99
N GLN A 79 17.70 -2.13 40.38
CA GLN A 79 17.54 -3.55 40.67
C GLN A 79 18.87 -4.17 41.06
N ARG A 80 18.85 -4.84 42.20
CA ARG A 80 19.87 -5.74 42.73
C ARG A 80 19.79 -7.07 41.97
N THR A 81 20.92 -7.71 41.72
CA THR A 81 21.00 -9.18 41.84
C THR A 81 22.20 -9.53 42.71
N GLU A 82 22.00 -10.50 43.62
CA GLU A 82 22.96 -10.98 44.62
C GLU A 82 23.91 -12.05 44.08
N GLU A 83 24.09 -12.16 42.76
CA GLU A 83 25.12 -13.02 42.18
C GLU A 83 26.34 -12.19 41.77
N PRO A 84 27.58 -12.65 42.05
CA PRO A 84 28.76 -11.97 41.53
C PRO A 84 28.69 -11.99 40.00
N LEU A 85 28.62 -10.81 39.39
CA LEU A 85 28.74 -10.62 37.94
C LEU A 85 29.96 -11.41 37.46
N LEU A 86 29.75 -12.29 36.47
CA LEU A 86 30.80 -13.04 35.80
C LEU A 86 31.93 -12.09 35.38
N SER A 87 33.18 -12.56 35.53
CA SER A 87 34.40 -11.82 35.21
C SER A 87 34.28 -11.08 33.88
N THR A 88 34.66 -9.80 33.87
CA THR A 88 34.79 -8.95 32.68
C THR A 88 35.22 -9.76 31.46
N VAL A 89 34.41 -9.73 30.40
CA VAL A 89 34.68 -10.40 29.13
C VAL A 89 35.92 -9.75 28.51
N ARG A 90 37.10 -10.31 28.79
CA ARG A 90 38.34 -9.96 28.06
C ARG A 90 38.29 -10.65 26.71
N SER A 91 37.61 -10.05 25.73
CA SER A 91 37.84 -10.38 24.33
C SER A 91 39.16 -9.73 23.89
N ASP A 92 39.91 -10.39 23.02
CA ASP A 92 41.11 -9.84 22.38
C ASP A 92 40.77 -8.80 21.29
N GLY A 93 39.52 -8.33 21.25
CA GLY A 93 38.98 -7.45 20.22
C GLY A 93 38.64 -8.15 18.90
N ARG A 94 38.92 -9.46 18.77
CA ARG A 94 38.68 -10.20 17.51
C ARG A 94 37.27 -10.78 17.45
N THR A 95 36.73 -10.86 16.24
CA THR A 95 35.41 -11.47 15.97
C THR A 95 35.28 -12.90 16.49
N SER A 96 36.34 -13.71 16.33
CA SER A 96 36.36 -15.09 16.83
C SER A 96 36.33 -15.16 18.37
N GLY A 97 36.87 -14.16 19.07
CA GLY A 97 36.80 -14.05 20.53
C GLY A 97 35.37 -13.87 21.04
N PHE A 98 34.64 -12.90 20.48
CA PHE A 98 33.23 -12.68 20.81
C PHE A 98 32.35 -13.87 20.42
N ALA A 99 32.53 -14.43 19.22
CA ALA A 99 31.76 -15.57 18.75
C ALA A 99 31.97 -16.82 19.62
N ARG A 100 33.21 -17.09 20.04
CA ARG A 100 33.54 -18.18 20.98
C ARG A 100 32.87 -17.98 22.33
N HIS A 101 32.89 -16.76 22.85
CA HIS A 101 32.25 -16.42 24.13
C HIS A 101 30.73 -16.66 24.10
N TRP A 102 30.03 -16.14 23.09
CA TRP A 102 28.59 -16.37 22.95
C TRP A 102 28.23 -17.82 22.66
N MET A 103 29.06 -18.54 21.90
CA MET A 103 28.91 -19.98 21.73
C MET A 103 29.01 -20.72 23.06
N GLN A 104 29.97 -20.35 23.91
CA GLN A 104 30.14 -20.97 25.23
C GLN A 104 28.91 -20.74 26.11
N ILE A 105 28.44 -19.49 26.24
CA ILE A 105 27.21 -19.18 26.98
C ILE A 105 26.07 -20.04 26.45
N CYS A 106 25.89 -20.06 25.13
CA CYS A 106 24.79 -20.79 24.50
C CYS A 106 24.87 -22.32 24.66
N ASP A 107 26.06 -22.90 24.60
CA ASP A 107 26.27 -24.34 24.82
C ASP A 107 26.03 -24.72 26.31
N GLU A 108 26.39 -23.85 27.25
CA GLU A 108 26.27 -24.07 28.69
C GLU A 108 24.85 -23.84 29.23
N SER A 109 24.18 -22.75 28.83
CA SER A 109 22.92 -22.29 29.44
C SER A 109 21.65 -22.52 28.61
N HIS A 110 21.72 -22.58 27.27
CA HIS A 110 20.51 -22.59 26.41
C HIS A 110 20.09 -23.99 25.98
N LEU A 111 19.05 -24.54 26.60
CA LEU A 111 18.54 -25.88 26.32
C LEU A 111 18.00 -26.03 24.89
N SER A 112 17.32 -25.00 24.36
CA SER A 112 16.73 -25.01 23.02
C SER A 112 17.78 -25.03 21.91
N CYS A 113 19.01 -24.61 22.24
CA CYS A 113 20.13 -24.49 21.32
C CYS A 113 21.05 -25.71 21.31
N LYS A 114 20.97 -26.62 22.31
CA LYS A 114 21.86 -27.79 22.41
C LYS A 114 21.73 -28.71 21.19
N ARG A 115 22.86 -29.10 20.62
CA ARG A 115 22.95 -30.02 19.47
C ARG A 115 24.17 -30.94 19.62
N THR A 116 24.04 -32.17 19.14
CA THR A 116 25.15 -33.12 18.93
C THR A 116 25.71 -32.94 17.51
N GLY A 117 26.83 -33.60 17.19
CA GLY A 117 27.36 -33.63 15.81
C GLY A 117 26.30 -34.07 14.80
N SER A 118 26.41 -33.58 13.57
CA SER A 118 25.48 -33.86 12.48
C SER A 118 26.24 -34.43 11.29
N VAL A 119 25.52 -35.16 10.42
CA VAL A 119 26.07 -35.66 9.16
C VAL A 119 26.53 -34.46 8.34
N LEU A 120 27.79 -34.50 7.91
CA LEU A 120 28.37 -33.43 7.12
C LEU A 120 27.69 -33.34 5.75
N PRO A 121 27.56 -32.11 5.19
CA PRO A 121 27.14 -31.93 3.80
C PRO A 121 28.02 -32.73 2.83
N THR A 122 27.52 -33.03 1.63
CA THR A 122 28.22 -33.83 0.60
C THR A 122 29.66 -33.37 0.40
N ARG A 123 29.88 -32.05 0.42
CA ARG A 123 31.18 -31.40 0.37
C ARG A 123 31.29 -30.32 1.44
N VAL A 124 32.43 -30.22 2.09
CA VAL A 124 32.77 -29.15 3.05
C VAL A 124 34.21 -28.69 2.83
N ILE A 125 34.54 -27.51 3.33
CA ILE A 125 35.92 -27.04 3.39
C ILE A 125 36.49 -27.46 4.73
N GLN A 126 37.50 -28.32 4.70
CA GLN A 126 38.26 -28.73 5.88
C GLN A 126 39.34 -27.68 6.20
N LEU A 127 39.42 -27.31 7.47
CA LEU A 127 40.35 -26.34 8.04
C LEU A 127 41.45 -27.06 8.83
N GLN A 128 42.71 -26.70 8.58
CA GLN A 128 43.87 -27.22 9.32
C GLN A 128 44.86 -26.08 9.59
N ILE A 129 45.37 -26.00 10.82
CA ILE A 129 46.45 -25.08 11.16
C ILE A 129 47.76 -25.86 11.02
N ILE A 130 48.61 -25.45 10.08
CA ILE A 130 49.92 -26.05 9.82
C ILE A 130 50.96 -24.95 9.92
N HIS A 131 51.91 -25.07 10.86
CA HIS A 131 52.94 -24.04 11.11
C HIS A 131 52.37 -22.62 11.31
N GLU A 132 51.34 -22.48 12.15
CA GLU A 132 50.63 -21.20 12.41
C GLU A 132 49.89 -20.60 11.22
N GLU A 133 49.88 -21.25 10.05
CA GLU A 133 49.07 -20.85 8.89
C GLU A 133 47.78 -21.67 8.79
N LEU A 134 46.66 -20.99 8.54
CA LEU A 134 45.39 -21.63 8.23
C LEU A 134 45.40 -22.15 6.78
N LYS A 135 45.29 -23.47 6.62
CA LYS A 135 45.11 -24.14 5.33
C LYS A 135 43.67 -24.63 5.21
N ALA A 136 43.13 -24.54 4.00
CA ALA A 136 41.78 -24.96 3.67
C ALA A 136 41.76 -25.85 2.43
N ARG A 137 40.97 -26.91 2.44
CA ARG A 137 40.77 -27.79 1.27
C ARG A 137 39.32 -28.26 1.17
N LEU A 138 38.80 -28.36 -0.05
CA LEU A 138 37.49 -28.97 -0.29
C LEU A 138 37.59 -30.49 -0.08
N LEU A 139 36.64 -31.05 0.68
CA LEU A 139 36.57 -32.45 1.05
C LEU A 139 35.18 -33.00 0.71
N VAL A 140 35.14 -34.14 0.03
CA VAL A 140 33.92 -34.96 -0.10
C VAL A 140 33.81 -35.84 1.15
N THR A 141 32.69 -35.75 1.85
CA THR A 141 32.58 -36.22 3.24
C THR A 141 32.14 -37.67 3.38
N ASN A 142 31.54 -38.26 2.34
CA ASN A 142 30.99 -39.62 2.34
C ASN A 142 30.07 -39.92 3.54
N GLY A 143 29.40 -38.90 4.10
CA GLY A 143 28.46 -39.06 5.22
C GLY A 143 29.09 -39.11 6.62
N GLU A 144 30.34 -38.67 6.80
CA GLU A 144 30.96 -38.50 8.12
C GLU A 144 30.16 -37.53 9.02
N GLU A 145 30.22 -37.73 10.35
CA GLU A 145 29.59 -36.84 11.34
C GLU A 145 30.61 -35.90 12.00
N ALA A 146 30.35 -34.59 11.98
CA ALA A 146 31.17 -33.61 12.72
C ALA A 146 30.40 -32.29 12.94
N ARG A 147 30.98 -31.37 13.74
CA ARG A 147 30.49 -29.98 13.86
C ARG A 147 31.10 -29.14 12.74
N TYR A 148 30.28 -28.33 12.07
CA TYR A 148 30.72 -27.42 11.01
C TYR A 148 30.02 -26.06 11.08
N ALA A 149 30.64 -25.02 10.52
CA ALA A 149 30.00 -23.71 10.31
C ALA A 149 29.36 -23.62 8.91
N ALA A 150 28.37 -22.76 8.72
CA ALA A 150 27.88 -22.39 7.39
C ALA A 150 28.11 -20.89 7.13
N LEU A 151 28.57 -20.52 5.93
CA LEU A 151 28.72 -19.12 5.50
C LEU A 151 27.60 -18.74 4.53
N LYS A 152 27.21 -17.47 4.58
CA LYS A 152 26.27 -16.84 3.64
C LYS A 152 26.92 -15.68 2.89
N LYS A 153 27.12 -15.83 1.58
CA LYS A 153 27.44 -14.76 0.62
C LYS A 153 27.31 -15.28 -0.82
N GLY A 154 26.67 -14.53 -1.73
CA GLY A 154 26.72 -14.82 -3.16
C GLY A 154 27.49 -13.72 -3.88
N ILE A 155 28.69 -14.02 -4.41
CA ILE A 155 29.50 -13.11 -5.26
C ILE A 155 30.35 -13.92 -6.26
N ASP A 156 30.67 -13.26 -7.37
CA ASP A 156 31.53 -13.60 -8.51
C ASP A 156 32.92 -14.19 -8.14
N PHE A 157 33.38 -15.10 -9.01
CA PHE A 157 34.36 -16.17 -8.77
C PHE A 157 35.83 -15.77 -9.04
N SER A 158 36.09 -14.53 -9.50
CA SER A 158 37.35 -14.23 -10.16
C SER A 158 38.58 -14.15 -9.25
N GLU A 159 38.47 -13.83 -7.96
CA GLU A 159 39.56 -14.00 -6.97
C GLU A 159 38.95 -14.21 -5.58
N LEU A 160 39.44 -15.18 -4.80
CA LEU A 160 38.89 -15.57 -3.50
C LEU A 160 38.83 -14.35 -2.55
N SER A 161 37.64 -13.75 -2.43
CA SER A 161 37.44 -12.47 -1.73
C SER A 161 37.91 -12.51 -0.27
N HIS A 162 38.27 -11.34 0.28
CA HIS A 162 38.67 -11.18 1.68
C HIS A 162 37.67 -11.81 2.67
N THR A 163 36.38 -11.77 2.33
CA THR A 163 35.28 -12.34 3.13
C THR A 163 35.38 -13.84 3.34
N PHE A 164 35.79 -14.60 2.31
CA PHE A 164 35.93 -16.04 2.45
C PHE A 164 37.03 -16.34 3.47
N ARG A 165 38.19 -15.66 3.37
CA ARG A 165 39.31 -15.83 4.31
C ARG A 165 38.90 -15.56 5.75
N GLU A 166 38.22 -14.45 6.02
CA GLU A 166 37.74 -14.12 7.36
C GLU A 166 36.74 -15.14 7.90
N ALA A 167 35.85 -15.68 7.06
CA ALA A 167 34.93 -16.73 7.48
C ALA A 167 35.66 -18.02 7.90
N LEU A 168 36.71 -18.41 7.16
CA LEU A 168 37.56 -19.54 7.53
C LEU A 168 38.27 -19.26 8.87
N GLU A 169 38.79 -18.05 9.07
CA GLU A 169 39.46 -17.63 10.31
C GLU A 169 38.52 -17.60 11.51
N ILE A 170 37.28 -17.12 11.35
CA ILE A 170 36.25 -17.13 12.39
C ILE A 170 35.92 -18.59 12.75
N ALA A 171 35.64 -19.45 11.76
CA ALA A 171 35.32 -20.86 12.00
C ALA A 171 36.46 -21.59 12.72
N ALA A 172 37.69 -21.45 12.24
CA ALA A 172 38.88 -22.01 12.89
C ALA A 172 39.09 -21.45 14.30
N GLY A 173 38.91 -20.13 14.47
CA GLY A 173 39.05 -19.44 15.75
C GLY A 173 38.04 -19.90 16.81
N ILE A 174 36.83 -20.27 16.41
CA ILE A 174 35.84 -20.85 17.34
C ILE A 174 36.09 -22.36 17.58
N GLY A 175 37.04 -22.97 16.88
CA GLY A 175 37.45 -24.36 17.05
C GLY A 175 36.73 -25.35 16.13
N LEU A 176 36.14 -24.88 15.03
CA LEU A 176 35.50 -25.74 14.03
C LEU A 176 36.51 -26.16 12.96
N GLN A 177 36.48 -27.44 12.58
CA GLN A 177 37.37 -28.02 11.56
C GLN A 177 36.77 -27.98 10.16
N TYR A 178 35.49 -27.65 10.04
CA TYR A 178 34.75 -27.71 8.79
C TYR A 178 33.87 -26.47 8.63
N ILE A 179 33.81 -25.96 7.42
CA ILE A 179 32.90 -24.88 7.02
C ILE A 179 32.27 -25.21 5.67
N TRP A 180 30.97 -24.98 5.55
CA TRP A 180 30.22 -25.09 4.31
C TRP A 180 29.95 -23.71 3.75
N ILE A 181 30.19 -23.54 2.46
CA ILE A 181 30.01 -22.29 1.71
C ILE A 181 29.34 -22.67 0.40
N ASP A 182 28.10 -22.23 0.18
CA ASP A 182 27.27 -22.58 -0.98
C ASP A 182 28.01 -22.43 -2.32
N ALA A 183 28.65 -21.28 -2.53
CA ALA A 183 29.39 -20.95 -3.75
C ALA A 183 30.62 -21.85 -4.02
N LEU A 184 31.12 -22.57 -3.00
CA LEU A 184 32.32 -23.42 -3.09
C LEU A 184 32.01 -24.92 -2.92
N CYS A 185 30.91 -25.25 -2.24
CA CYS A 185 30.52 -26.62 -1.93
C CYS A 185 29.44 -27.16 -2.87
N ILE A 186 28.85 -26.31 -3.72
CA ILE A 186 27.91 -26.67 -4.80
C ILE A 186 28.59 -26.36 -6.14
N LEU A 187 28.53 -27.29 -7.09
CA LEU A 187 29.03 -27.07 -8.45
C LEU A 187 28.04 -26.16 -9.19
N GLN A 188 28.46 -24.92 -9.46
CA GLN A 188 27.57 -23.88 -10.01
C GLN A 188 27.25 -24.09 -11.49
N ASP A 189 28.09 -24.85 -12.20
CA ASP A 189 28.01 -25.16 -13.62
C ASP A 189 27.34 -26.52 -13.93
N ASP A 190 26.92 -27.26 -12.90
CA ASP A 190 26.20 -28.54 -13.04
C ASP A 190 24.78 -28.39 -12.45
N ASP A 191 23.78 -28.26 -13.33
CA ASP A 191 22.37 -28.11 -12.94
C ASP A 191 21.84 -29.28 -12.10
N HIS A 192 22.37 -30.50 -12.31
CA HIS A 192 21.93 -31.69 -11.56
C HIS A 192 22.55 -31.70 -10.16
N ASP A 193 23.84 -31.38 -10.04
CA ASP A 193 24.48 -31.19 -8.74
C ASP A 193 23.82 -30.05 -7.96
N TRP A 194 23.58 -28.91 -8.63
CA TRP A 194 22.91 -27.77 -8.04
C TRP A 194 21.51 -28.13 -7.52
N ALA A 195 20.69 -28.83 -8.31
CA ALA A 195 19.36 -29.26 -7.89
C ALA A 195 19.40 -30.17 -6.65
N ARG A 196 20.32 -31.14 -6.65
CA ARG A 196 20.50 -32.09 -5.55
C ARG A 196 20.99 -31.41 -4.26
N GLU A 197 21.95 -30.49 -4.36
CA GLU A 197 22.56 -29.87 -3.18
C GLU A 197 21.72 -28.70 -2.65
N SER A 198 21.07 -27.91 -3.52
CA SER A 198 20.14 -26.85 -3.10
C SER A 198 18.95 -27.41 -2.34
N ALA A 199 18.45 -28.60 -2.70
CA ALA A 199 17.40 -29.30 -1.96
C ALA A 199 17.81 -29.69 -0.52
N LYS A 200 19.10 -29.88 -0.26
CA LYS A 200 19.66 -30.20 1.07
C LYS A 200 20.06 -28.95 1.87
N MET A 201 20.08 -27.78 1.24
CA MET A 201 20.59 -26.54 1.85
C MET A 201 19.90 -26.21 3.18
N GLY A 202 18.59 -26.44 3.27
CA GLY A 202 17.85 -26.27 4.53
C GLY A 202 18.42 -27.11 5.67
N ASP A 203 18.74 -28.38 5.42
CA ASP A 203 19.36 -29.27 6.40
C ASP A 203 20.77 -28.80 6.76
N VAL A 204 21.54 -28.30 5.77
CA VAL A 204 22.87 -27.75 6.02
C VAL A 204 22.84 -26.63 7.05
N TYR A 205 21.96 -25.62 6.88
CA TYR A 205 21.84 -24.51 7.84
C TYR A 205 21.21 -24.95 9.17
N ARG A 206 20.24 -25.86 9.12
CA ARG A 206 19.58 -26.42 10.31
C ARG A 206 20.55 -27.14 11.24
N HIS A 207 21.51 -27.86 10.66
CA HIS A 207 22.44 -28.72 11.38
C HIS A 207 23.83 -28.09 11.59
N ALA A 208 24.06 -26.87 11.09
CA ALA A 208 25.28 -26.13 11.35
C ALA A 208 25.43 -25.77 12.84
N ALA A 209 26.66 -25.80 13.35
CA ALA A 209 26.96 -25.37 14.71
C ALA A 209 26.69 -23.87 14.91
N ILE A 210 26.98 -23.09 13.86
CA ILE A 210 26.79 -21.65 13.75
C ILE A 210 26.73 -21.26 12.27
N THR A 211 25.87 -20.28 11.96
CA THR A 211 25.84 -19.64 10.64
C THR A 211 26.46 -18.25 10.73
N ILE A 212 27.52 -18.04 9.96
CA ILE A 212 28.25 -16.78 9.87
C ILE A 212 27.65 -15.98 8.71
N ASN A 213 27.19 -14.77 9.00
CA ASN A 213 26.57 -13.87 8.06
C ASN A 213 27.47 -12.64 7.89
N ALA A 214 28.17 -12.54 6.76
CA ALA A 214 29.19 -11.51 6.53
C ALA A 214 28.62 -10.25 5.84
N PHE A 215 27.90 -9.38 6.59
CA PHE A 215 27.14 -8.24 6.05
C PHE A 215 27.99 -7.09 5.51
N ALA A 216 29.08 -6.77 6.19
CA ALA A 216 29.93 -5.61 5.88
C ALA A 216 30.57 -5.63 4.48
N SER A 217 30.47 -6.75 3.74
CA SER A 217 31.16 -6.98 2.46
C SER A 217 30.21 -7.17 1.27
N ALA A 218 29.07 -6.49 1.25
CA ALA A 218 28.08 -6.59 0.17
C ALA A 218 28.65 -6.28 -1.23
N ASP A 219 29.74 -5.52 -1.31
CA ASP A 219 30.49 -5.16 -2.52
C ASP A 219 31.73 -6.04 -2.78
N GLY A 220 31.98 -7.06 -1.97
CA GLY A 220 33.20 -7.89 -2.06
C GLY A 220 34.44 -7.28 -1.40
N MET A 221 34.40 -6.00 -1.03
CA MET A 221 35.54 -5.20 -0.55
C MET A 221 35.52 -4.98 0.96
N GLY A 222 34.37 -5.14 1.61
CA GLY A 222 34.26 -4.97 3.07
C GLY A 222 34.81 -6.13 3.91
N GLN A 223 35.06 -5.85 5.19
CA GLN A 223 35.67 -6.75 6.18
C GLN A 223 34.60 -7.29 7.16
N CYS A 224 34.58 -8.59 7.42
CA CYS A 224 33.82 -9.17 8.55
C CYS A 224 34.33 -8.66 9.90
N THR A 225 35.56 -8.15 9.93
CA THR A 225 36.22 -7.58 11.11
C THR A 225 36.32 -6.07 10.99
N THR A 226 35.24 -5.32 11.14
CA THR A 226 35.41 -3.89 11.43
C THR A 226 35.89 -3.75 12.86
N ALA A 227 37.19 -3.50 13.00
CA ALA A 227 37.78 -2.99 14.22
C ALA A 227 37.14 -1.63 14.50
N TYR A 228 36.00 -1.61 15.19
CA TYR A 228 35.77 -0.60 16.19
C TYR A 228 36.49 -1.11 17.44
N PRO A 229 37.79 -0.78 17.65
CA PRO A 229 38.24 -0.64 19.03
C PRO A 229 37.34 0.48 19.55
N PRO A 230 36.51 0.24 20.56
CA PRO A 230 35.64 1.29 21.03
C PRO A 230 36.59 2.21 21.80
N ASN A 231 37.14 3.20 21.10
CA ASN A 231 38.08 4.16 21.66
C ASN A 231 37.39 5.04 22.72
N ASN A 232 36.07 4.90 22.86
CA ASN A 232 35.27 5.30 24.01
C ASN A 232 34.30 4.16 24.38
N LEU A 233 34.82 3.04 24.87
CA LEU A 233 34.04 2.09 25.68
C LEU A 233 33.63 2.80 26.97
N VAL A 234 32.41 3.33 27.04
CA VAL A 234 31.70 3.34 28.32
C VAL A 234 30.71 2.18 28.26
N ASP A 235 31.25 1.00 28.53
CA ASP A 235 30.49 -0.22 28.72
C ASP A 235 30.01 -0.27 30.17
N TYR A 236 28.69 -0.23 30.36
CA TYR A 236 27.98 -0.68 31.57
C TYR A 236 28.24 0.10 32.89
N ALA A 237 27.26 0.07 33.78
CA ALA A 237 27.39 0.59 35.14
C ALA A 237 28.45 -0.21 35.92
N CYS A 238 29.67 0.31 35.96
CA CYS A 238 30.73 -0.15 36.84
C CYS A 238 30.76 0.74 38.09
N ARG A 239 30.75 0.14 39.28
CA ARG A 239 30.95 0.86 40.54
C ARG A 239 32.45 1.09 40.72
N ILE A 240 32.92 2.32 40.52
CA ILE A 240 34.28 2.74 40.87
C ILE A 240 34.18 3.68 42.07
N GLY A 241 34.77 3.28 43.21
CA GLY A 241 34.93 4.19 44.35
C GLY A 241 33.66 4.67 45.06
N GLY A 242 32.48 4.08 44.80
CA GLY A 242 31.22 4.42 45.46
C GLY A 242 30.25 5.26 44.63
N GLU A 243 30.64 5.70 43.43
CA GLU A 243 29.80 6.45 42.49
C GLU A 243 29.28 5.55 41.35
N VAL A 244 28.10 5.87 40.79
CA VAL A 244 27.44 5.19 39.67
C VAL A 244 27.27 6.18 38.53
N TYR A 245 27.70 5.83 37.32
CA TYR A 245 27.55 6.64 36.11
C TYR A 245 26.54 5.99 35.16
N VAL A 246 25.64 6.80 34.58
CA VAL A 246 24.56 6.39 33.66
C VAL A 246 24.66 7.23 32.38
N HIS A 247 24.42 6.63 31.21
CA HIS A 247 24.35 7.33 29.92
C HIS A 247 22.96 7.26 29.30
N GLU A 248 22.61 8.34 28.60
CA GLU A 248 21.34 8.65 27.92
C GLU A 248 21.07 7.79 26.67
N GLU A 249 19.79 7.75 26.30
CA GLU A 249 19.16 6.89 25.31
C GLU A 249 19.54 7.27 23.86
N ASP A 250 20.70 6.82 23.39
CA ASP A 250 21.01 6.86 21.95
C ASP A 250 20.47 5.60 21.25
N GLY A 251 19.33 5.75 20.56
CA GLY A 251 18.98 5.06 19.31
C GLY A 251 18.91 3.53 19.28
N GLY A 252 18.90 2.83 20.41
CA GLY A 252 19.19 1.40 20.60
C GLY A 252 18.35 0.33 19.87
N PHE A 253 17.50 0.70 18.91
CA PHE A 253 16.78 -0.23 18.02
C PHE A 253 17.01 0.04 16.53
N ALA A 254 17.38 1.26 16.12
CA ALA A 254 17.43 1.65 14.71
C ALA A 254 18.57 0.95 13.93
N ASP A 255 19.76 0.79 14.53
CA ASP A 255 20.92 0.21 13.84
C ASP A 255 20.81 -1.31 13.59
N VAL A 256 19.99 -2.01 14.37
CA VAL A 256 19.72 -3.45 14.15
C VAL A 256 18.88 -3.63 12.88
N TYR A 257 17.92 -2.74 12.64
CA TYR A 257 17.14 -2.73 11.40
C TYR A 257 17.96 -2.28 10.18
N GLU A 258 18.95 -1.40 10.35
CA GLU A 258 19.89 -1.07 9.27
C GLU A 258 20.74 -2.28 8.82
N LEU A 259 21.18 -3.12 9.77
CA LEU A 259 21.90 -4.37 9.47
C LEU A 259 21.01 -5.43 8.80
N GLU A 260 19.74 -5.49 9.19
CA GLU A 260 18.73 -6.37 8.61
C GLU A 260 18.34 -5.91 7.18
N GLY A 261 18.22 -4.61 6.93
CA GLY A 261 17.69 -4.03 5.69
C GLY A 261 18.50 -4.25 4.40
N ILE A 262 19.81 -4.51 4.47
CA ILE A 262 20.67 -4.58 3.26
C ILE A 262 20.65 -5.98 2.61
N ILE A 263 20.51 -7.08 3.37
CA ILE A 263 20.64 -8.47 2.86
C ILE A 263 19.41 -9.35 3.16
N GLN A 264 18.52 -8.95 4.10
CA GLN A 264 17.17 -9.55 4.17
C GLN A 264 16.31 -9.19 2.95
N THR A 265 16.90 -8.55 1.94
CA THR A 265 16.26 -8.44 0.64
C THR A 265 16.55 -9.64 -0.25
N ARG A 266 17.34 -10.67 0.09
CA ARG A 266 17.54 -11.86 -0.78
C ARG A 266 16.66 -13.04 -0.35
N GLY A 267 16.02 -13.75 -1.27
CA GLY A 267 15.03 -14.78 -0.95
C GLY A 267 15.63 -16.04 -0.36
N TRP A 268 16.77 -16.49 -0.90
CA TRP A 268 17.52 -17.65 -0.39
C TRP A 268 17.93 -17.50 1.08
N VAL A 269 18.23 -16.27 1.49
CA VAL A 269 18.63 -15.90 2.86
C VAL A 269 17.57 -16.23 3.90
N PHE A 270 16.29 -16.20 3.53
CA PHE A 270 15.21 -16.40 4.48
C PHE A 270 15.26 -17.79 5.13
N GLN A 271 15.45 -18.85 4.35
CA GLN A 271 15.55 -20.21 4.92
C GLN A 271 16.82 -20.37 5.77
N GLU A 272 17.93 -19.75 5.37
CA GLU A 272 19.19 -19.79 6.12
C GLU A 272 18.98 -19.18 7.50
N GLU A 273 18.29 -18.03 7.56
CA GLU A 273 18.04 -17.31 8.80
C GLU A 273 17.08 -18.06 9.73
N GLN A 274 15.99 -18.59 9.18
CA GLN A 274 14.93 -19.23 9.96
C GLN A 274 15.32 -20.63 10.45
N LEU A 275 16.21 -21.33 9.74
CA LEU A 275 16.68 -22.67 10.09
C LEU A 275 17.94 -22.67 10.96
N SER A 276 18.76 -21.62 10.89
CA SER A 276 20.01 -21.56 11.66
C SER A 276 19.76 -21.42 13.17
N PRO A 277 20.24 -22.36 14.01
CA PRO A 277 20.01 -22.30 15.45
C PRO A 277 20.83 -21.18 16.13
N ARG A 278 22.00 -20.87 15.58
CA ARG A 278 22.91 -19.82 16.06
C ARG A 278 23.40 -19.02 14.87
N ARG A 279 23.33 -17.70 14.98
CA ARG A 279 23.67 -16.78 13.91
C ARG A 279 24.62 -15.72 14.45
N LEU A 280 25.73 -15.54 13.75
CA LEU A 280 26.65 -14.43 13.94
C LEU A 280 26.52 -13.50 12.74
N TYR A 281 26.18 -12.25 13.01
CA TYR A 281 26.04 -11.19 12.04
C TYR A 281 27.27 -10.30 12.13
N CYS A 282 28.09 -10.29 11.07
CA CYS A 282 29.25 -9.42 10.94
C CYS A 282 28.85 -8.15 10.18
N GLY A 283 28.36 -7.16 10.92
CA GLY A 283 27.95 -5.86 10.42
C GLY A 283 29.10 -4.92 10.11
N LYS A 284 28.77 -3.77 9.47
CA LYS A 284 29.74 -2.70 9.17
C LYS A 284 30.25 -1.99 10.43
N HIS A 285 29.47 -1.99 11.50
CA HIS A 285 29.79 -1.29 12.74
C HIS A 285 29.82 -2.24 13.95
N HIS A 286 29.06 -3.33 13.91
CA HIS A 286 28.85 -4.21 15.06
C HIS A 286 28.83 -5.69 14.67
N LEU A 287 29.26 -6.53 15.63
CA LEU A 287 28.99 -7.96 15.61
C LEU A 287 27.73 -8.23 16.42
N VAL A 288 26.78 -8.97 15.86
CA VAL A 288 25.53 -9.31 16.52
C VAL A 288 25.36 -10.83 16.58
N TRP A 289 25.05 -11.36 17.75
CA TRP A 289 24.72 -12.75 18.00
C TRP A 289 23.22 -12.91 18.16
N LYS A 290 22.65 -13.94 17.53
CA LYS A 290 21.24 -14.33 17.73
C LYS A 290 21.14 -15.86 17.81
N CYS A 291 20.52 -16.34 18.89
CA CYS A 291 20.08 -17.73 19.02
C CYS A 291 18.62 -17.76 19.53
N ALA A 292 18.09 -18.95 19.82
CA ALA A 292 16.68 -19.09 20.24
C ALA A 292 16.36 -18.43 21.60
N GLU A 293 17.35 -18.23 22.46
CA GLU A 293 17.16 -17.77 23.85
C GLU A 293 17.87 -16.45 24.18
N MET A 294 18.81 -16.01 23.33
CA MET A 294 19.65 -14.85 23.58
C MET A 294 20.00 -14.10 22.31
N TRP A 295 20.04 -12.78 22.45
CA TRP A 295 20.61 -11.84 21.51
C TRP A 295 21.74 -11.05 22.18
N ALA A 296 22.84 -10.76 21.48
CA ALA A 296 23.96 -9.97 22.01
C ALA A 296 24.67 -9.16 20.92
N ARG A 297 25.41 -8.11 21.31
CA ARG A 297 26.21 -7.27 20.41
C ARG A 297 27.62 -7.08 20.97
N ASN A 298 28.64 -6.82 20.16
CA ASN A 298 30.03 -6.71 20.64
C ASN A 298 30.28 -5.60 21.68
N ASP A 299 29.48 -4.53 21.66
CA ASP A 299 29.43 -3.47 22.67
C ASP A 299 28.38 -3.74 23.78
N ARG A 300 27.69 -4.88 23.71
CA ARG A 300 26.77 -5.38 24.73
C ARG A 300 26.92 -6.90 24.91
N PRO A 301 28.11 -7.39 25.32
CA PRO A 301 28.47 -8.80 25.18
C PRO A 301 27.71 -9.73 26.12
N CYS A 302 27.15 -9.22 27.22
CA CYS A 302 26.38 -10.01 28.19
C CYS A 302 25.02 -10.48 27.64
N GLY A 303 24.54 -9.88 26.55
CA GLY A 303 23.29 -10.25 25.88
C GLY A 303 22.02 -9.87 26.65
N PHE A 304 20.89 -10.02 25.96
CA PHE A 304 19.54 -9.84 26.50
C PHE A 304 18.75 -11.13 26.28
N SER A 305 18.11 -11.63 27.34
CA SER A 305 17.11 -12.70 27.25
C SER A 305 15.80 -12.09 26.75
N GLY A 306 15.24 -12.58 25.64
CA GLY A 306 14.04 -11.99 25.06
C GLY A 306 12.87 -12.95 24.95
N GLU A 307 11.76 -12.60 25.57
CA GLU A 307 10.42 -13.06 25.17
C GLU A 307 9.89 -12.32 23.92
N VAL A 308 10.59 -11.26 23.46
CA VAL A 308 10.13 -10.25 22.49
C VAL A 308 10.70 -10.45 21.06
N PHE A 309 11.60 -11.40 20.84
CA PHE A 309 12.26 -11.58 19.54
C PHE A 309 11.61 -12.66 18.67
N ASP A 310 11.76 -12.53 17.35
CA ASP A 310 11.44 -13.57 16.36
C ASP A 310 12.14 -14.89 16.72
N LYS A 311 11.44 -15.71 17.50
CA LYS A 311 11.83 -17.06 17.83
C LYS A 311 11.98 -17.83 16.51
N PRO A 312 13.15 -18.46 16.23
CA PRO A 312 13.33 -19.25 15.02
C PRO A 312 12.18 -20.24 14.87
N PHE A 313 11.70 -20.43 13.66
CA PHE A 313 10.54 -21.29 13.36
C PHE A 313 10.59 -22.64 14.11
N MET A 314 11.77 -23.25 14.21
CA MET A 314 11.98 -24.54 14.90
C MET A 314 11.75 -24.53 16.42
N SER A 315 11.87 -23.40 17.10
CA SER A 315 11.77 -23.33 18.57
C SER A 315 10.38 -23.70 19.11
N THR A 316 9.38 -23.81 18.22
CA THR A 316 7.99 -24.15 18.55
C THR A 316 7.59 -25.57 18.10
N TYR A 317 8.55 -26.41 17.67
CA TYR A 317 8.30 -27.78 17.18
C TYR A 317 8.97 -28.86 18.05
N PRO A 318 8.32 -30.02 18.26
CA PRO A 318 7.08 -30.50 17.60
C PRO A 318 5.82 -29.76 18.08
N CYS A 319 4.99 -29.35 17.13
CA CYS A 319 3.75 -28.64 17.42
C CYS A 319 2.58 -29.65 17.42
N SER A 320 1.78 -29.67 18.48
CA SER A 320 0.57 -30.50 18.53
C SER A 320 -0.67 -29.81 17.93
N ASN A 321 -0.58 -28.51 17.66
CA ASN A 321 -1.68 -27.68 17.18
C ASN A 321 -1.55 -27.33 15.69
N TRP A 322 -2.31 -28.06 14.86
CA TRP A 322 -2.39 -27.88 13.40
C TRP A 322 -2.73 -26.45 12.98
N SER A 323 -3.71 -25.84 13.63
CA SER A 323 -4.15 -24.48 13.29
C SER A 323 -3.04 -23.47 13.53
N PHE A 324 -2.31 -23.61 14.65
CA PHE A 324 -1.15 -22.78 14.96
C PHE A 324 -0.03 -23.00 13.93
N ALA A 325 0.27 -24.25 13.59
CA ALA A 325 1.30 -24.56 12.62
C ALA A 325 1.04 -23.96 11.24
N TYR A 326 -0.12 -24.23 10.65
CA TYR A 326 -0.48 -23.68 9.34
C TYR A 326 -0.50 -22.15 9.35
N ARG A 327 -0.89 -21.54 10.48
CA ARG A 327 -0.77 -20.08 10.67
C ARG A 327 0.68 -19.62 10.61
N GLN A 328 1.60 -20.31 11.29
CA GLN A 328 3.03 -19.99 11.21
C GLN A 328 3.59 -20.17 9.79
N TRP A 329 3.18 -21.23 9.06
CA TRP A 329 3.55 -21.39 7.65
C TRP A 329 3.14 -20.18 6.81
N ARG A 330 1.87 -19.75 6.92
CA ARG A 330 1.37 -18.57 6.17
C ARG A 330 2.12 -17.29 6.54
N ARG A 331 2.44 -17.06 7.82
CA ARG A 331 3.28 -15.92 8.26
C ARG A 331 4.67 -15.96 7.64
N MET A 332 5.30 -17.14 7.64
CA MET A 332 6.62 -17.31 6.99
C MET A 332 6.55 -17.00 5.50
N VAL A 333 5.52 -17.47 4.80
CA VAL A 333 5.34 -17.17 3.37
C VAL A 333 5.23 -15.65 3.16
N GLN A 334 4.47 -14.90 3.97
CA GLN A 334 4.40 -13.44 3.85
C GLN A 334 5.78 -12.79 4.02
N SER A 335 6.51 -13.15 5.07
CA SER A 335 7.86 -12.61 5.29
C SER A 335 8.79 -12.99 4.15
N TYR A 336 8.78 -14.24 3.71
CA TYR A 336 9.57 -14.76 2.59
C TYR A 336 9.33 -13.98 1.29
N THR A 337 8.06 -13.78 0.91
CA THR A 337 7.73 -13.11 -0.36
C THR A 337 8.12 -11.64 -0.44
N ARG A 338 8.48 -11.00 0.69
CA ARG A 338 9.05 -9.63 0.72
C ARG A 338 10.52 -9.58 0.27
N HIS A 339 11.18 -10.72 0.19
CA HIS A 339 12.58 -10.82 -0.26
C HIS A 339 12.67 -10.91 -1.81
N ASN A 340 13.74 -10.38 -2.40
CA ASN A 340 14.12 -10.49 -3.81
C ASN A 340 14.68 -11.86 -4.17
N LEU A 341 14.32 -12.35 -5.35
CA LEU A 341 15.06 -13.41 -6.02
C LEU A 341 15.53 -12.90 -7.38
N THR A 342 16.82 -13.04 -7.68
CA THR A 342 17.38 -12.70 -9.01
C THR A 342 16.71 -13.54 -10.11
N TYR A 343 16.44 -14.82 -9.83
CA TYR A 343 15.79 -15.76 -10.75
C TYR A 343 14.50 -16.33 -10.15
N ALA A 344 13.53 -15.46 -9.82
CA ALA A 344 12.30 -15.85 -9.12
C ALA A 344 11.57 -17.06 -9.76
N ALA A 345 11.49 -17.14 -11.09
CA ALA A 345 10.86 -18.26 -11.79
C ALA A 345 11.56 -19.62 -11.56
N LYS A 346 12.88 -19.63 -11.37
CA LYS A 346 13.67 -20.85 -11.09
C LYS A 346 13.69 -21.14 -9.58
N ASP A 347 13.81 -20.10 -8.76
CA ASP A 347 14.28 -20.24 -7.38
C ASP A 347 13.20 -20.12 -6.30
N LYS A 348 11.99 -19.64 -6.61
CA LYS A 348 11.00 -19.27 -5.57
C LYS A 348 10.50 -20.40 -4.68
N LEU A 349 10.32 -21.61 -5.22
CA LEU A 349 9.99 -22.77 -4.39
C LEU A 349 11.23 -23.45 -3.79
N PRO A 350 12.32 -23.65 -4.57
CA PRO A 350 13.58 -24.15 -4.01
C PRO A 350 14.10 -23.35 -2.81
N ALA A 351 14.02 -22.01 -2.83
CA ALA A 351 14.55 -21.15 -1.78
C ALA A 351 13.78 -21.18 -0.44
N ILE A 352 12.59 -21.79 -0.39
CA ILE A 352 11.82 -22.01 0.85
C ILE A 352 11.65 -23.52 1.16
N SER A 353 12.19 -24.39 0.31
CA SER A 353 11.99 -25.85 0.39
C SER A 353 12.44 -26.46 1.71
N GLY A 354 13.57 -25.98 2.27
CA GLY A 354 14.06 -26.43 3.57
C GLY A 354 13.05 -26.17 4.70
N LEU A 355 12.41 -25.00 4.70
CA LEU A 355 11.37 -24.67 5.67
C LEU A 355 10.12 -25.55 5.48
N ALA A 356 9.76 -25.89 4.23
CA ALA A 356 8.67 -26.81 3.94
C ALA A 356 8.96 -28.22 4.47
N ALA A 357 10.19 -28.71 4.29
CA ALA A 357 10.63 -30.00 4.82
C ALA A 357 10.57 -30.04 6.36
N VAL A 358 11.06 -29.00 7.03
CA VAL A 358 10.97 -28.89 8.50
C VAL A 358 9.52 -28.79 8.97
N PHE A 359 8.68 -28.05 8.24
CA PHE A 359 7.25 -27.97 8.54
C PHE A 359 6.61 -29.36 8.54
N GLU A 360 6.86 -30.19 7.52
CA GLU A 360 6.33 -31.56 7.48
C GLU A 360 6.90 -32.45 8.61
N GLN A 361 8.21 -32.41 8.84
CA GLN A 361 8.88 -33.22 9.86
C GLN A 361 8.46 -32.84 11.30
N GLY A 362 7.96 -31.62 11.50
CA GLY A 362 7.47 -31.11 12.77
C GLY A 362 6.26 -31.86 13.36
N PHE A 363 5.68 -32.81 12.61
CA PHE A 363 4.52 -33.61 13.00
C PHE A 363 4.79 -35.13 12.90
N PRO A 364 5.64 -35.70 13.77
CA PRO A 364 5.87 -37.14 13.78
C PRO A 364 4.55 -37.92 13.93
N GLY A 365 4.32 -38.88 13.02
CA GLY A 365 3.14 -39.76 13.05
C GLY A 365 1.84 -39.15 12.53
N HIS A 366 1.85 -37.94 11.96
CA HIS A 366 0.66 -37.31 11.41
C HIS A 366 0.92 -36.71 10.02
N HIS A 367 -0.10 -36.68 9.16
CA HIS A 367 0.02 -36.26 7.76
C HIS A 367 -0.45 -34.81 7.58
N VAL A 368 0.47 -33.87 7.32
CA VAL A 368 0.19 -32.44 7.00
C VAL A 368 -0.51 -32.21 5.66
N GLY A 369 -0.65 -33.26 4.85
CA GLY A 369 -1.20 -33.19 3.50
C GLY A 369 -0.13 -32.91 2.45
N ASP A 370 -0.46 -33.17 1.18
CA ASP A 370 0.44 -32.94 0.06
C ASP A 370 0.92 -31.47 0.00
N TYR A 371 2.18 -31.26 -0.36
CA TYR A 371 2.72 -29.93 -0.65
C TYR A 371 2.44 -29.58 -2.11
N LEU A 372 1.58 -28.57 -2.32
CA LEU A 372 1.02 -28.22 -3.61
C LEU A 372 1.61 -26.90 -4.10
N GLY A 373 2.92 -26.89 -4.32
CA GLY A 373 3.66 -25.73 -4.84
C GLY A 373 3.54 -24.49 -3.95
N GLY A 374 3.81 -24.62 -2.65
CA GLY A 374 3.74 -23.52 -1.67
C GLY A 374 2.54 -23.56 -0.73
N ILE A 375 1.53 -24.39 -1.03
CA ILE A 375 0.31 -24.52 -0.23
C ILE A 375 0.17 -25.97 0.26
N TRP A 376 -0.08 -26.16 1.56
CA TRP A 376 -0.33 -27.48 2.13
C TRP A 376 -1.78 -27.90 1.96
N ARG A 377 -2.02 -29.13 1.48
CA ARG A 377 -3.38 -29.67 1.27
C ARG A 377 -4.25 -29.62 2.53
N GLY A 378 -3.66 -29.85 3.70
CA GLY A 378 -4.39 -29.82 4.98
C GLY A 378 -4.93 -28.44 5.38
N ASP A 379 -4.40 -27.36 4.78
CA ASP A 379 -4.85 -25.98 5.02
C ASP A 379 -5.11 -25.21 3.71
N ILE A 380 -5.44 -25.95 2.66
CA ILE A 380 -5.63 -25.41 1.32
C ILE A 380 -6.66 -24.28 1.28
N TYR A 381 -7.70 -24.34 2.13
CA TYR A 381 -8.73 -23.29 2.19
C TYR A 381 -8.17 -21.93 2.56
N ARG A 382 -7.26 -21.85 3.54
CA ARG A 382 -6.63 -20.59 3.96
C ARG A 382 -5.41 -20.27 3.12
N GLY A 383 -4.69 -21.29 2.66
CA GLY A 383 -3.57 -21.14 1.72
C GLY A 383 -3.97 -20.52 0.38
N LEU A 384 -5.24 -20.63 -0.04
CA LEU A 384 -5.78 -19.99 -1.23
C LEU A 384 -6.22 -18.52 -1.02
N LEU A 385 -6.27 -18.03 0.22
CA LEU A 385 -6.75 -16.68 0.56
C LEU A 385 -5.63 -15.63 0.62
N TRP A 386 -4.54 -15.85 -0.12
CA TRP A 386 -3.49 -14.86 -0.25
C TRP A 386 -3.95 -13.70 -1.15
N TYR A 387 -3.43 -12.51 -0.92
CA TYR A 387 -3.63 -11.33 -1.77
C TYR A 387 -2.33 -10.55 -1.90
N ARG A 388 -2.23 -9.69 -2.93
CA ARG A 388 -1.03 -8.89 -3.19
C ARG A 388 -0.94 -7.72 -2.22
N ASP A 389 0.27 -7.36 -1.82
CA ASP A 389 0.50 -6.11 -1.09
C ASP A 389 0.43 -4.92 -2.05
N GLY A 390 -0.65 -4.13 -2.00
CA GLY A 390 -0.94 -3.07 -2.96
C GLY A 390 0.03 -1.88 -2.95
N ASN A 391 0.95 -1.82 -1.99
CA ASN A 391 1.94 -0.75 -1.86
C ASN A 391 3.29 -1.08 -2.56
N ALA A 392 3.46 -2.28 -3.13
CA ALA A 392 4.73 -2.76 -3.68
C ALA A 392 4.79 -2.66 -5.22
N ILE A 393 4.85 -1.44 -5.76
CA ILE A 393 4.71 -1.13 -7.19
C ILE A 393 5.87 -1.68 -8.06
N ASP A 394 7.07 -1.88 -7.49
CA ASP A 394 8.30 -2.13 -8.28
C ASP A 394 8.61 -3.60 -8.60
N ARG A 395 7.86 -4.59 -8.09
CA ARG A 395 8.17 -6.04 -8.31
C ARG A 395 7.05 -6.88 -8.90
N ASP A 396 5.91 -6.28 -9.25
CA ASP A 396 4.69 -6.98 -9.61
C ASP A 396 4.75 -7.69 -10.97
N ARG A 397 5.26 -8.94 -10.99
CA ARG A 397 5.29 -9.77 -12.20
C ARG A 397 4.77 -11.18 -11.94
N ARG A 398 3.89 -11.66 -12.82
CA ARG A 398 3.46 -13.06 -12.83
C ARG A 398 4.60 -13.93 -13.34
N ILE A 399 4.91 -15.01 -12.63
CA ILE A 399 5.90 -16.03 -13.03
C ILE A 399 5.22 -17.37 -13.30
N GLU A 400 5.92 -18.25 -14.02
CA GLU A 400 5.39 -19.56 -14.42
C GLU A 400 5.07 -20.43 -13.19
N GLY A 401 3.85 -20.99 -13.15
CA GLY A 401 3.37 -21.84 -12.05
C GLY A 401 1.84 -21.89 -11.94
N PRO A 402 1.29 -22.67 -11.00
CA PRO A 402 -0.15 -22.79 -10.79
C PRO A 402 -0.76 -21.44 -10.39
N SER A 403 -1.75 -20.95 -11.16
CA SER A 403 -2.33 -19.61 -11.00
C SER A 403 -3.00 -19.35 -9.64
N TRP A 404 -3.36 -20.41 -8.92
CA TRP A 404 -3.99 -20.36 -7.60
C TRP A 404 -2.96 -20.37 -6.46
N SER A 405 -1.68 -20.65 -6.76
CA SER A 405 -0.60 -20.60 -5.77
C SER A 405 0.08 -19.23 -5.78
N TRP A 406 0.43 -18.75 -4.59
CA TRP A 406 1.27 -17.57 -4.39
C TRP A 406 2.65 -17.69 -5.07
N ALA A 407 3.10 -18.93 -5.33
CA ALA A 407 4.35 -19.20 -6.03
C ALA A 407 4.35 -18.73 -7.50
N SER A 408 3.18 -18.45 -8.09
CA SER A 408 3.04 -17.91 -9.45
C SER A 408 3.14 -16.37 -9.52
N TRP A 409 3.38 -15.71 -8.40
CA TRP A 409 3.53 -14.26 -8.30
C TRP A 409 4.92 -13.92 -7.80
N ASP A 410 5.66 -13.04 -8.46
CA ASP A 410 6.87 -12.44 -7.93
C ASP A 410 6.53 -11.09 -7.28
N GLY A 411 6.78 -10.95 -5.97
CA GLY A 411 6.33 -9.81 -5.18
C GLY A 411 5.70 -10.19 -3.83
N PRO A 412 5.54 -9.21 -2.92
CA PRO A 412 5.01 -9.43 -1.58
C PRO A 412 3.53 -9.84 -1.60
N ILE A 413 3.19 -10.83 -0.79
CA ILE A 413 1.80 -11.27 -0.58
C ILE A 413 1.42 -11.18 0.90
N ASN A 414 0.12 -11.11 1.16
CA ASN A 414 -0.48 -11.09 2.48
C ASN A 414 -1.56 -12.18 2.66
N PHE A 415 -1.78 -12.62 3.90
CA PHE A 415 -2.90 -13.46 4.32
C PHE A 415 -3.71 -12.74 5.40
N VAL A 416 -5.00 -13.04 5.49
CA VAL A 416 -5.86 -12.60 6.60
C VAL A 416 -5.76 -13.59 7.75
N PHE A 417 -5.57 -13.12 8.99
CA PHE A 417 -5.54 -13.97 10.18
C PHE A 417 -6.80 -13.83 11.05
N GLU A 418 -7.07 -14.88 11.83
CA GLU A 418 -8.30 -15.03 12.61
C GLU A 418 -8.40 -14.06 13.80
N ASP A 419 -7.32 -13.35 14.16
CA ASP A 419 -7.25 -12.41 15.30
C ASP A 419 -7.06 -10.94 14.87
N ASP A 420 -7.11 -10.63 13.56
CA ASP A 420 -6.89 -9.28 13.05
C ASP A 420 -8.16 -8.41 13.23
N ASP A 421 -8.47 -8.07 14.49
CA ASP A 421 -9.61 -7.20 14.86
C ASP A 421 -9.32 -5.69 14.66
N ALA A 422 -8.17 -5.31 14.07
CA ALA A 422 -7.76 -3.93 13.91
C ALA A 422 -7.41 -3.58 12.44
N GLY A 423 -8.38 -3.02 11.70
CA GLY A 423 -8.10 -1.98 10.71
C GLY A 423 -7.92 -2.35 9.22
N TRP A 424 -8.91 -2.95 8.57
CA TRP A 424 -9.30 -2.69 7.15
C TRP A 424 -10.76 -3.19 6.93
N PRO A 425 -11.58 -2.59 6.05
CA PRO A 425 -12.96 -2.22 6.36
C PRO A 425 -13.83 -3.41 6.74
N ALA A 426 -14.58 -3.22 7.81
CA ALA A 426 -15.55 -4.11 8.46
C ALA A 426 -16.78 -4.48 7.58
N ARG A 427 -16.58 -4.82 6.30
CA ARG A 427 -17.60 -5.41 5.42
C ARG A 427 -17.45 -6.93 5.22
N MET A 428 -16.38 -7.53 5.75
CA MET A 428 -16.20 -8.98 5.83
C MET A 428 -15.73 -9.40 7.22
N THR A 429 -16.50 -9.09 8.26
CA THR A 429 -16.33 -9.78 9.56
C THR A 429 -16.76 -11.24 9.39
N TRP A 430 -15.80 -12.07 8.98
CA TRP A 430 -15.98 -13.51 8.93
C TRP A 430 -16.14 -14.02 10.35
N GLN A 431 -17.39 -14.27 10.77
CA GLN A 431 -17.65 -14.91 12.04
C GLN A 431 -16.99 -16.31 12.06
N PRO A 432 -16.13 -16.63 13.06
CA PRO A 432 -15.32 -17.86 13.10
C PRO A 432 -16.14 -19.17 13.25
N GLN A 433 -17.46 -19.08 13.25
CA GLN A 433 -18.37 -20.18 13.59
C GLN A 433 -19.02 -20.87 12.37
N ARG A 434 -18.79 -20.43 11.13
CA ARG A 434 -19.42 -21.05 9.94
C ARG A 434 -18.44 -21.95 9.18
N LYS A 435 -18.80 -23.24 9.08
CA LYS A 435 -18.18 -24.28 8.23
C LYS A 435 -17.75 -23.69 6.87
N TYR A 436 -16.49 -23.91 6.49
CA TYR A 436 -15.94 -23.49 5.20
C TYR A 436 -16.91 -23.80 4.05
N PRO A 437 -17.40 -22.79 3.30
CA PRO A 437 -18.40 -23.00 2.25
C PRO A 437 -17.81 -23.62 0.97
N CYS A 438 -16.52 -23.93 0.96
CA CYS A 438 -15.77 -24.51 -0.14
C CYS A 438 -15.26 -25.92 0.23
N LYS A 439 -15.33 -26.88 -0.70
CA LYS A 439 -14.82 -28.25 -0.58
C LYS A 439 -13.82 -28.50 -1.70
N VAL A 440 -12.59 -28.88 -1.37
CA VAL A 440 -11.63 -29.31 -2.39
C VAL A 440 -11.96 -30.72 -2.86
N ARG A 441 -12.14 -30.89 -4.17
CA ARG A 441 -12.43 -32.18 -4.84
C ARG A 441 -11.15 -32.82 -5.36
N GLU A 442 -10.32 -32.02 -6.01
CA GLU A 442 -9.05 -32.43 -6.61
C GLU A 442 -8.03 -31.33 -6.35
N ALA A 443 -6.79 -31.71 -6.05
CA ALA A 443 -5.67 -30.80 -5.95
C ALA A 443 -4.38 -31.59 -6.21
N SER A 444 -3.59 -31.14 -7.17
CA SER A 444 -2.33 -31.77 -7.57
C SER A 444 -1.39 -30.77 -8.23
N THR A 445 -0.09 -31.06 -8.16
CA THR A 445 0.98 -30.31 -8.84
C THR A 445 1.93 -31.28 -9.52
N THR A 446 2.50 -30.86 -10.65
CA THR A 446 3.54 -31.60 -11.36
C THR A 446 4.89 -30.95 -11.03
N LEU A 447 5.79 -31.70 -10.39
CA LEU A 447 7.13 -31.25 -10.09
C LEU A 447 7.97 -31.19 -11.38
N MET A 448 8.89 -30.22 -11.46
CA MET A 448 9.91 -30.24 -12.53
C MET A 448 10.96 -31.31 -12.27
N ASP A 449 11.30 -31.52 -11.00
CA ASP A 449 12.19 -32.58 -10.54
C ASP A 449 11.38 -33.52 -9.62
N PRO A 450 11.10 -34.77 -10.03
CA PRO A 450 10.35 -35.74 -9.24
C PRO A 450 10.95 -36.04 -7.86
N ASP A 451 12.27 -35.87 -7.70
CA ASP A 451 12.97 -36.15 -6.45
C ASP A 451 12.96 -34.96 -5.48
N ASN A 452 12.57 -33.77 -5.96
CA ASN A 452 12.45 -32.56 -5.15
C ASN A 452 10.98 -32.21 -4.86
N LYS A 453 10.40 -32.90 -3.87
CA LYS A 453 9.01 -32.72 -3.41
C LYS A 453 8.60 -31.27 -3.14
N TYR A 454 9.53 -30.43 -2.69
CA TYR A 454 9.28 -29.04 -2.29
C TYR A 454 9.77 -28.01 -3.32
N GLY A 455 10.32 -28.50 -4.43
CA GLY A 455 10.98 -27.69 -5.45
C GLY A 455 10.02 -27.10 -6.47
N ARG A 456 10.59 -26.75 -7.62
CA ARG A 456 9.87 -26.09 -8.71
C ARG A 456 8.76 -26.97 -9.28
N VAL A 457 7.63 -26.35 -9.61
CA VAL A 457 6.47 -26.99 -10.25
C VAL A 457 6.32 -26.50 -11.69
N SER A 458 5.99 -27.40 -12.62
CA SER A 458 5.68 -27.05 -14.02
C SER A 458 4.21 -26.71 -14.22
N SER A 459 3.31 -27.34 -13.45
CA SER A 459 1.87 -27.15 -13.56
C SER A 459 1.15 -27.58 -12.29
N GLY A 460 -0.12 -27.19 -12.15
CA GLY A 460 -0.96 -27.62 -11.04
C GLY A 460 -2.44 -27.46 -11.34
N ARG A 461 -3.24 -28.40 -10.84
CA ARG A 461 -4.69 -28.47 -11.05
C ARG A 461 -5.38 -28.49 -9.71
N ILE A 462 -6.40 -27.65 -9.56
CA ILE A 462 -7.28 -27.67 -8.39
C ILE A 462 -8.74 -27.63 -8.86
N VAL A 463 -9.58 -28.44 -8.23
CA VAL A 463 -11.03 -28.47 -8.43
C VAL A 463 -11.66 -28.25 -7.08
N VAL A 464 -12.40 -27.16 -6.93
CA VAL A 464 -13.12 -26.80 -5.72
C VAL A 464 -14.62 -26.75 -5.97
N LYS A 465 -15.41 -27.18 -5.00
CA LYS A 465 -16.87 -27.06 -4.98
C LYS A 465 -17.25 -26.19 -3.80
N GLY A 466 -17.73 -24.98 -4.03
CA GLY A 466 -18.22 -24.12 -2.96
C GLY A 466 -19.35 -23.22 -3.38
N LYS A 467 -19.92 -22.50 -2.41
CA LYS A 467 -20.80 -21.36 -2.72
C LYS A 467 -19.92 -20.23 -3.24
N VAL A 468 -20.14 -19.85 -4.50
CA VAL A 468 -19.49 -18.69 -5.09
C VAL A 468 -20.26 -17.47 -4.62
N LEU A 469 -19.65 -16.65 -3.78
CA LEU A 469 -20.13 -15.28 -3.58
C LEU A 469 -19.71 -14.53 -4.84
N MET A 470 -20.68 -14.10 -5.64
CA MET A 470 -20.41 -13.16 -6.73
C MET A 470 -19.93 -11.87 -6.06
N ASN A 471 -18.61 -11.68 -5.98
CA ASN A 471 -18.07 -10.42 -5.49
C ASN A 471 -18.57 -9.35 -6.48
N ALA A 472 -19.38 -8.39 -6.01
CA ALA A 472 -19.88 -7.27 -6.79
C ALA A 472 -18.76 -6.25 -7.12
N GLY A 473 -17.57 -6.78 -7.41
CA GLY A 473 -16.31 -6.10 -7.64
C GLY A 473 -15.58 -6.77 -8.80
N ARG A 474 -15.95 -6.31 -10.00
CA ARG A 474 -15.11 -6.13 -11.20
C ARG A 474 -14.24 -7.32 -11.64
N SER A 475 -14.84 -8.22 -12.41
CA SER A 475 -14.14 -9.12 -13.35
C SER A 475 -14.66 -8.88 -14.77
N LYS A 476 -13.72 -8.80 -15.72
CA LYS A 476 -13.87 -8.47 -17.15
C LYS A 476 -14.90 -9.30 -17.92
N ASP A 477 -15.31 -10.47 -17.42
CA ASP A 477 -16.29 -11.32 -18.11
C ASP A 477 -17.75 -10.93 -17.79
N GLN A 478 -17.99 -10.14 -16.74
CA GLN A 478 -19.33 -9.67 -16.39
C GLN A 478 -19.79 -8.44 -17.17
N VAL A 479 -18.91 -7.66 -17.81
CA VAL A 479 -19.39 -6.61 -18.74
C VAL A 479 -20.06 -7.26 -19.96
N LEU A 480 -19.54 -8.42 -20.40
CA LEU A 480 -20.12 -9.20 -21.49
C LEU A 480 -21.30 -10.10 -21.04
N LEU A 481 -21.33 -10.57 -19.79
CA LEU A 481 -22.45 -11.38 -19.24
C LEU A 481 -23.57 -10.55 -18.57
N SER A 482 -23.34 -9.30 -18.17
CA SER A 482 -24.35 -8.44 -17.51
C SER A 482 -25.39 -7.83 -18.43
N ARG A 483 -25.23 -7.95 -19.76
CA ARG A 483 -26.35 -7.72 -20.69
C ARG A 483 -27.56 -8.61 -20.38
N SER A 484 -27.39 -9.72 -19.66
CA SER A 484 -28.42 -10.75 -19.48
C SER A 484 -29.08 -10.82 -18.11
N THR A 485 -28.66 -10.04 -17.11
CA THR A 485 -29.32 -10.05 -15.78
C THR A 485 -29.28 -8.67 -15.13
N LEU A 486 -29.95 -7.70 -15.74
CA LEU A 486 -30.47 -6.56 -14.98
C LEU A 486 -31.60 -7.08 -14.08
N SER A 487 -31.65 -6.59 -12.85
CA SER A 487 -32.85 -6.70 -12.02
C SER A 487 -34.07 -6.27 -12.85
N PRO A 488 -35.25 -6.88 -12.67
CA PRO A 488 -36.47 -6.32 -13.25
C PRO A 488 -36.57 -4.83 -12.87
N ALA A 489 -37.11 -4.01 -13.77
CA ALA A 489 -37.25 -2.57 -13.55
C ALA A 489 -37.84 -2.31 -12.16
N ILE A 490 -37.16 -1.48 -11.38
CA ILE A 490 -37.59 -1.16 -10.02
C ILE A 490 -38.86 -0.31 -10.16
N GLN A 491 -40.00 -0.88 -9.77
CA GLN A 491 -41.28 -0.17 -9.80
C GLN A 491 -41.46 0.71 -8.57
N THR A 492 -40.89 0.32 -7.42
CA THR A 492 -41.01 1.09 -6.18
C THR A 492 -39.73 1.02 -5.36
N VAL A 493 -39.26 2.17 -4.87
CA VAL A 493 -38.19 2.29 -3.86
C VAL A 493 -38.82 2.80 -2.57
N SER A 494 -38.92 1.94 -1.57
CA SER A 494 -39.61 2.24 -0.32
C SER A 494 -38.67 2.67 0.81
N ASN A 495 -39.22 3.41 1.78
CA ASN A 495 -38.55 3.80 3.03
C ASN A 495 -37.23 4.56 2.78
N VAL A 496 -37.28 5.58 1.93
CA VAL A 496 -36.15 6.48 1.66
C VAL A 496 -36.36 7.83 2.30
N ARG A 497 -35.28 8.47 2.73
CA ARG A 497 -35.29 9.89 3.07
C ARG A 497 -35.13 10.68 1.78
N LEU A 498 -35.87 11.77 1.72
CA LEU A 498 -35.65 12.87 0.78
C LEU A 498 -34.94 13.98 1.56
N HIS A 499 -34.06 14.73 0.91
CA HIS A 499 -33.29 15.81 1.53
C HIS A 499 -34.11 17.11 1.79
N SER A 500 -35.45 17.07 1.61
CA SER A 500 -36.35 18.20 1.95
C SER A 500 -36.23 18.63 3.43
N HIS A 501 -36.35 19.93 3.71
CA HIS A 501 -36.33 20.50 5.07
C HIS A 501 -37.61 20.24 5.91
N SER A 502 -38.62 19.53 5.37
CA SER A 502 -39.87 19.22 6.08
C SER A 502 -39.68 18.08 7.11
N ARG A 503 -40.26 18.25 8.31
CA ARG A 503 -40.14 17.32 9.45
C ARG A 503 -41.22 16.23 9.52
N ASP A 504 -42.11 16.10 8.54
CA ASP A 504 -43.11 15.03 8.50
C ASP A 504 -43.67 14.82 7.07
N PRO A 505 -43.67 13.60 6.50
CA PRO A 505 -43.08 12.36 7.01
C PRO A 505 -41.55 12.32 6.91
N THR A 506 -40.91 11.51 7.75
CA THR A 506 -39.44 11.33 7.73
C THR A 506 -38.94 10.47 6.57
N THR A 507 -39.82 9.67 5.95
CA THR A 507 -39.48 8.76 4.85
C THR A 507 -40.62 8.63 3.84
N TYR A 508 -40.27 8.28 2.60
CA TYR A 508 -41.13 8.25 1.44
C TYR A 508 -40.95 6.94 0.64
N ASP A 509 -41.97 6.59 -0.14
CA ASP A 509 -41.96 5.55 -1.16
C ASP A 509 -42.04 6.20 -2.55
N LEU A 510 -41.07 5.90 -3.41
CA LEU A 510 -40.96 6.41 -4.77
C LEU A 510 -41.45 5.35 -5.76
N THR A 511 -42.45 5.66 -6.59
CA THR A 511 -42.97 4.73 -7.60
C THR A 511 -42.62 5.19 -9.01
N PHE A 512 -42.18 4.28 -9.86
CA PHE A 512 -41.73 4.54 -11.22
C PHE A 512 -42.70 3.93 -12.24
N SER A 513 -42.95 4.66 -13.32
CA SER A 513 -43.76 4.21 -14.45
C SER A 513 -42.98 3.24 -15.36
N ASN A 514 -43.67 2.64 -16.33
CA ASN A 514 -43.04 1.78 -17.35
C ASN A 514 -42.05 2.53 -18.26
N GLU A 515 -42.10 3.87 -18.25
CA GLU A 515 -41.19 4.75 -19.00
C GLU A 515 -39.97 5.16 -18.18
N GLN A 516 -39.73 4.52 -17.01
CA GLN A 516 -38.64 4.85 -16.08
C GLN A 516 -38.72 6.27 -15.51
N THR A 517 -39.89 6.90 -15.59
CA THR A 517 -40.18 8.21 -15.00
C THR A 517 -40.74 8.05 -13.59
N LEU A 518 -40.40 8.98 -12.69
CA LEU A 518 -40.98 9.04 -11.35
C LEU A 518 -42.46 9.39 -11.47
N SER A 519 -43.33 8.50 -11.00
CA SER A 519 -44.79 8.60 -11.13
C SER A 519 -45.50 9.06 -9.86
N SER A 520 -44.92 8.78 -8.68
CA SER A 520 -45.46 9.26 -7.42
C SER A 520 -44.42 9.23 -6.31
N ILE A 521 -44.48 10.22 -5.41
CA ILE A 521 -43.79 10.25 -4.12
C ILE A 521 -44.87 10.20 -3.04
N ALA A 522 -44.86 9.18 -2.18
CA ALA A 522 -45.87 9.02 -1.13
C ALA A 522 -45.21 8.87 0.26
N PRO A 523 -45.79 9.42 1.33
CA PRO A 523 -45.38 9.14 2.71
C PRO A 523 -45.28 7.63 2.99
N HIS A 524 -44.16 7.18 3.55
CA HIS A 524 -44.03 5.79 3.97
C HIS A 524 -44.85 5.55 5.25
N THR A 525 -45.71 4.53 5.24
CA THR A 525 -46.75 4.32 6.27
C THR A 525 -46.48 3.17 7.25
N ASP A 526 -45.39 2.41 7.07
CA ASP A 526 -45.16 1.18 7.83
C ASP A 526 -44.40 1.45 9.16
N THR A 527 -45.09 1.31 10.30
CA THR A 527 -44.55 1.62 11.65
C THR A 527 -43.81 0.47 12.33
N ASN A 528 -43.65 -0.69 11.68
CA ASN A 528 -43.00 -1.87 12.25
C ASN A 528 -41.47 -1.80 12.21
N THR A 529 -40.88 -0.83 12.89
CA THR A 529 -39.42 -0.77 13.07
C THR A 529 -39.01 -1.56 14.32
N SER A 530 -38.45 -2.76 14.12
CA SER A 530 -37.64 -3.41 15.16
C SER A 530 -36.50 -2.48 15.58
N PRO A 531 -36.16 -2.37 16.88
CA PRO A 531 -35.29 -1.31 17.43
C PRO A 531 -33.78 -1.46 17.10
N ASN A 532 -33.43 -2.12 16.00
CA ASN A 532 -32.04 -2.54 15.74
C ASN A 532 -31.60 -2.39 14.27
N LYS A 533 -32.02 -1.32 13.56
CA LYS A 533 -31.57 -1.07 12.19
C LYS A 533 -31.19 0.40 11.95
N SER A 534 -30.15 0.56 11.14
CA SER A 534 -29.58 1.80 10.62
C SER A 534 -30.63 2.79 10.09
N SER A 535 -30.31 4.09 10.13
CA SER A 535 -31.11 5.16 9.52
C SER A 535 -31.52 4.82 8.08
N PRO A 536 -32.75 5.14 7.64
CA PRO A 536 -33.18 4.91 6.27
C PRO A 536 -32.25 5.60 5.24
N PRO A 537 -32.01 4.99 4.07
CA PRO A 537 -31.12 5.54 3.04
C PRO A 537 -31.66 6.86 2.48
N LEU A 538 -30.77 7.72 1.99
CA LEU A 538 -31.11 8.99 1.35
C LEU A 538 -31.22 8.76 -0.17
N ALA A 539 -32.35 9.13 -0.76
CA ALA A 539 -32.48 9.23 -2.22
C ALA A 539 -32.06 10.64 -2.65
N LEU A 540 -31.22 10.71 -3.68
CA LEU A 540 -30.67 11.95 -4.21
C LEU A 540 -30.79 11.95 -5.74
N PRO A 541 -30.85 13.13 -6.37
CA PRO A 541 -30.83 13.24 -7.82
C PRO A 541 -29.58 12.57 -8.42
N ALA A 542 -29.71 12.08 -9.66
CA ALA A 542 -28.65 11.31 -10.29
C ALA A 542 -27.38 12.15 -10.52
N LEU A 543 -26.22 11.51 -10.45
CA LEU A 543 -24.94 12.18 -10.72
C LEU A 543 -24.71 12.30 -12.23
N THR A 544 -23.94 13.33 -12.60
CA THR A 544 -23.57 13.61 -13.99
C THR A 544 -22.10 13.97 -14.08
N HIS A 545 -21.42 13.47 -15.13
CA HIS A 545 -20.11 14.00 -15.52
C HIS A 545 -20.29 15.09 -16.58
N PRO A 546 -20.20 16.38 -16.23
CA PRO A 546 -20.29 17.44 -17.24
C PRO A 546 -19.03 17.49 -18.11
N HIS A 547 -17.93 16.88 -17.67
CA HIS A 547 -16.66 16.83 -18.38
C HIS A 547 -15.83 15.62 -17.95
N ILE A 548 -15.56 14.71 -18.89
CA ILE A 548 -14.64 13.58 -18.67
C ILE A 548 -13.98 13.12 -19.97
N HIS A 549 -12.70 12.72 -19.93
CA HIS A 549 -12.03 12.15 -21.12
C HIS A 549 -12.16 10.63 -21.15
N LEU A 550 -12.79 10.09 -22.21
CA LEU A 550 -13.04 8.65 -22.34
C LEU A 550 -11.87 7.92 -23.01
N ASP A 551 -11.25 8.56 -23.99
CA ASP A 551 -10.18 8.01 -24.84
C ASP A 551 -8.84 7.86 -24.12
N LYS A 552 -8.54 8.74 -23.17
CA LYS A 552 -7.30 8.77 -22.38
C LYS A 552 -7.46 8.39 -20.90
N ALA A 553 -8.59 7.78 -20.52
CA ALA A 553 -8.74 7.22 -19.18
C ALA A 553 -7.84 5.99 -18.98
N TYR A 554 -7.25 5.85 -17.79
CA TYR A 554 -6.43 4.71 -17.35
C TYR A 554 -5.24 4.37 -18.25
N ILE A 555 -4.64 5.35 -18.93
CA ILE A 555 -3.45 5.13 -19.78
C ILE A 555 -2.33 4.45 -18.99
N HIS A 556 -2.10 4.84 -17.74
CA HIS A 556 -1.05 4.27 -16.90
C HIS A 556 -1.24 2.77 -16.58
N ASN A 557 -2.42 2.21 -16.80
CA ASN A 557 -2.67 0.77 -16.66
C ASN A 557 -2.33 -0.01 -17.95
N SER A 558 -2.10 0.70 -19.06
CA SER A 558 -1.85 0.15 -20.39
C SER A 558 -0.44 0.41 -20.92
N THR A 559 0.28 1.38 -20.34
CA THR A 559 1.64 1.76 -20.73
C THR A 559 2.57 1.81 -19.52
N THR A 560 3.88 1.73 -19.77
CA THR A 560 4.92 1.95 -18.76
C THR A 560 5.36 3.42 -18.68
N ILE A 561 4.58 4.32 -19.29
CA ILE A 561 4.94 5.73 -19.46
C ILE A 561 4.26 6.54 -18.35
N HIS A 562 5.06 7.05 -17.42
CA HIS A 562 4.61 7.81 -16.25
C HIS A 562 5.29 9.18 -16.19
N PRO A 563 4.60 10.24 -15.71
CA PRO A 563 5.20 11.56 -15.56
C PRO A 563 6.32 11.57 -14.51
N GLN A 564 7.39 12.29 -14.81
CA GLN A 564 8.55 12.50 -13.94
C GLN A 564 8.61 13.93 -13.40
N THR A 565 8.24 14.92 -14.23
CA THR A 565 8.28 16.34 -13.86
C THR A 565 6.95 16.88 -13.37
N GLY A 566 5.84 16.27 -13.81
CA GLY A 566 4.48 16.74 -13.54
C GLY A 566 4.11 18.01 -14.31
N SER A 567 4.88 18.40 -15.33
CA SER A 567 4.62 19.61 -16.12
C SER A 567 3.54 19.39 -17.19
N PHE A 568 2.85 20.47 -17.55
CA PHE A 568 1.85 20.44 -18.63
C PHE A 568 2.44 19.95 -19.96
N GLN A 569 3.63 20.44 -20.30
CA GLN A 569 4.31 20.05 -21.54
C GLN A 569 4.70 18.58 -21.55
N GLU A 570 5.17 18.04 -20.41
CA GLU A 570 5.43 16.61 -20.27
C GLU A 570 4.14 15.81 -20.46
N ALA A 571 3.03 16.19 -19.82
CA ALA A 571 1.77 15.47 -19.95
C ALA A 571 1.28 15.40 -21.41
N LEU A 572 1.41 16.50 -22.17
CA LEU A 572 1.16 16.50 -23.61
C LEU A 572 2.07 15.51 -24.34
N THR A 573 3.38 15.55 -24.10
CA THR A 573 4.34 14.65 -24.75
C THR A 573 4.06 13.18 -24.44
N LEU A 574 3.84 12.82 -23.17
CA LEU A 574 3.56 11.44 -22.76
C LEU A 574 2.22 10.95 -23.31
N THR A 575 1.21 11.82 -23.36
CA THR A 575 -0.09 11.46 -23.95
C THR A 575 0.05 11.22 -25.45
N THR A 576 0.80 12.04 -26.18
CA THR A 576 1.08 11.82 -27.61
C THR A 576 1.84 10.51 -27.85
N GLN A 577 2.82 10.17 -27.00
CA GLN A 577 3.50 8.88 -27.07
C GLN A 577 2.54 7.70 -26.81
N ALA A 578 1.65 7.83 -25.83
CA ALA A 578 0.65 6.81 -25.54
C ALA A 578 -0.33 6.63 -26.71
N LYS A 579 -0.83 7.73 -27.30
CA LYS A 579 -1.75 7.75 -28.45
C LYS A 579 -1.23 6.92 -29.63
N ALA A 580 0.06 7.00 -29.92
CA ALA A 580 0.70 6.22 -30.99
C ALA A 580 0.58 4.70 -30.80
N THR A 581 0.38 4.24 -29.57
CA THR A 581 0.25 2.81 -29.21
C THR A 581 -1.20 2.33 -29.07
N PHE A 582 -2.18 3.23 -29.23
CA PHE A 582 -3.59 2.89 -29.06
C PHE A 582 -4.08 1.86 -30.06
N THR A 583 -4.69 0.80 -29.53
CA THR A 583 -5.43 -0.21 -30.28
C THR A 583 -6.91 -0.10 -29.94
N GLU A 584 -7.78 -0.52 -30.86
CA GLU A 584 -9.24 -0.53 -30.63
C GLU A 584 -9.62 -1.36 -29.40
N ALA A 585 -8.97 -2.52 -29.20
CA ALA A 585 -9.20 -3.38 -28.03
C ALA A 585 -8.78 -2.72 -26.70
N ASP A 586 -7.74 -1.90 -26.72
CA ASP A 586 -7.29 -1.13 -25.55
C ASP A 586 -8.28 0.00 -25.24
N LEU A 587 -8.65 0.80 -26.24
CA LEU A 587 -9.62 1.89 -26.11
C LEU A 587 -10.97 1.37 -25.60
N HIS A 588 -11.48 0.27 -26.16
CA HIS A 588 -12.70 -0.38 -25.70
C HIS A 588 -12.60 -0.77 -24.23
N ARG A 589 -11.52 -1.44 -23.84
CA ARG A 589 -11.31 -1.91 -22.47
C ARG A 589 -11.28 -0.76 -21.47
N ARG A 590 -10.50 0.29 -21.74
CA ARG A 590 -10.37 1.43 -20.82
C ARG A 590 -11.65 2.26 -20.77
N GLY A 591 -12.32 2.44 -21.91
CA GLY A 591 -13.63 3.08 -21.97
C GLY A 591 -14.70 2.32 -21.20
N GLU A 592 -14.74 0.98 -21.30
CA GLU A 592 -15.65 0.15 -20.51
C GLU A 592 -15.37 0.26 -19.01
N TRP A 593 -14.11 0.33 -18.59
CA TRP A 593 -13.77 0.55 -17.18
C TRP A 593 -14.32 1.88 -16.66
N LEU A 594 -14.10 2.95 -17.42
CA LEU A 594 -14.58 4.29 -17.06
C LEU A 594 -16.10 4.31 -16.92
N LEU A 595 -16.82 3.82 -17.95
CA LEU A 595 -18.28 3.81 -17.98
C LEU A 595 -18.86 2.95 -16.87
N SER A 596 -18.33 1.73 -16.69
CA SER A 596 -18.78 0.81 -15.64
C SER A 596 -18.59 1.42 -14.25
N GLU A 597 -17.42 2.02 -14.01
CA GLU A 597 -17.13 2.62 -12.73
C GLU A 597 -17.97 3.86 -12.45
N SER A 598 -18.22 4.70 -13.46
CA SER A 598 -19.07 5.88 -13.34
C SER A 598 -20.49 5.47 -12.93
N ILE A 599 -21.07 4.49 -13.63
CA ILE A 599 -22.43 3.99 -13.35
C ILE A 599 -22.52 3.36 -11.97
N LEU A 600 -21.49 2.61 -11.53
CA LEU A 600 -21.45 2.03 -10.19
C LEU A 600 -21.42 3.10 -9.07
N ASN A 601 -20.96 4.31 -9.37
CA ASN A 601 -21.00 5.45 -8.47
C ASN A 601 -22.29 6.29 -8.60
N GLY A 602 -23.25 5.88 -9.44
CA GLY A 602 -24.53 6.55 -9.60
C GLY A 602 -24.59 7.59 -10.72
N VAL A 603 -23.59 7.59 -11.63
CA VAL A 603 -23.61 8.46 -12.82
C VAL A 603 -24.59 7.91 -13.85
N THR A 604 -25.50 8.76 -14.30
CA THR A 604 -26.51 8.41 -15.33
C THR A 604 -26.37 9.21 -16.62
N ALA A 605 -25.55 10.26 -16.62
CA ALA A 605 -25.24 11.06 -17.79
C ALA A 605 -23.79 11.53 -17.78
N LEU A 606 -23.17 11.62 -18.96
CA LEU A 606 -21.83 12.15 -19.11
C LEU A 606 -21.58 12.80 -20.47
N ARG A 607 -20.73 13.83 -20.48
CA ARG A 607 -20.12 14.43 -21.68
C ARG A 607 -18.66 13.97 -21.79
N ALA A 608 -18.42 13.07 -22.75
CA ALA A 608 -17.16 12.39 -22.98
C ALA A 608 -16.35 13.04 -24.10
N PHE A 609 -15.14 13.52 -23.76
CA PHE A 609 -14.19 14.09 -24.71
C PHE A 609 -13.36 13.02 -25.39
N ILE A 610 -13.31 13.09 -26.73
CA ILE A 610 -12.63 12.12 -27.59
C ILE A 610 -11.67 12.85 -28.53
N GLU A 611 -10.36 12.65 -28.37
CA GLU A 611 -9.36 13.33 -29.19
C GLU A 611 -9.39 12.88 -30.65
N ILE A 612 -9.30 13.85 -31.55
CA ILE A 612 -9.17 13.68 -33.00
C ILE A 612 -7.98 14.52 -33.45
N ASP A 613 -6.95 13.85 -33.93
CA ASP A 613 -5.72 14.48 -34.39
C ASP A 613 -4.99 13.58 -35.41
N ASN A 614 -3.89 14.07 -35.95
CA ASN A 614 -3.07 13.37 -36.93
C ASN A 614 -2.44 12.05 -36.43
N THR A 615 -2.44 11.78 -35.12
CA THR A 615 -1.92 10.54 -34.53
C THR A 615 -2.99 9.45 -34.46
N VAL A 616 -4.19 9.79 -33.97
CA VAL A 616 -5.27 8.82 -33.75
C VAL A 616 -6.31 8.79 -34.87
N HIS A 617 -6.33 9.81 -35.73
CA HIS A 617 -7.37 10.02 -36.74
C HIS A 617 -8.77 9.89 -36.10
N HIS A 618 -9.63 9.01 -36.61
CA HIS A 618 -10.97 8.75 -36.06
C HIS A 618 -11.04 7.51 -35.15
N LYS A 619 -9.91 6.88 -34.81
CA LYS A 619 -9.87 5.60 -34.07
C LYS A 619 -10.55 5.70 -32.71
N CYS A 620 -10.23 6.75 -31.95
CA CYS A 620 -10.82 7.02 -30.64
C CYS A 620 -12.33 7.27 -30.77
N LEU A 621 -12.74 8.08 -31.76
CA LEU A 621 -14.14 8.40 -32.04
C LEU A 621 -14.96 7.15 -32.41
N THR A 622 -14.46 6.32 -33.32
CA THR A 622 -15.15 5.10 -33.76
C THR A 622 -15.40 4.16 -32.58
N THR A 623 -14.39 4.01 -31.71
CA THR A 623 -14.51 3.21 -30.48
C THR A 623 -15.55 3.83 -29.52
N ALA A 624 -15.54 5.15 -29.34
CA ALA A 624 -16.47 5.85 -28.48
C ALA A 624 -17.94 5.73 -28.97
N ILE A 625 -18.18 5.74 -30.28
CA ILE A 625 -19.50 5.52 -30.88
C ILE A 625 -20.01 4.12 -30.53
N HIS A 626 -19.16 3.10 -30.62
CA HIS A 626 -19.52 1.73 -30.22
C HIS A 626 -19.87 1.63 -28.73
N LEU A 627 -19.12 2.32 -27.88
CA LEU A 627 -19.38 2.39 -26.44
C LEU A 627 -20.70 3.12 -26.15
N LYS A 628 -20.94 4.31 -26.74
CA LYS A 628 -22.22 5.03 -26.64
C LYS A 628 -23.40 4.12 -27.01
N HIS A 629 -23.30 3.41 -28.13
CA HIS A 629 -24.35 2.49 -28.54
C HIS A 629 -24.54 1.34 -27.54
N SER A 630 -23.45 0.74 -27.04
CA SER A 630 -23.49 -0.42 -26.15
C SER A 630 -24.05 -0.10 -24.77
N TRP A 631 -23.90 1.14 -24.31
CA TRP A 631 -24.28 1.61 -22.98
C TRP A 631 -25.53 2.49 -22.94
N ARG A 632 -26.17 2.76 -24.10
CA ARG A 632 -27.34 3.64 -24.25
C ARG A 632 -28.52 3.40 -23.29
N ASN A 633 -28.69 2.17 -22.81
CA ASN A 633 -29.78 1.81 -21.89
C ASN A 633 -29.41 2.01 -20.41
N HIS A 634 -28.17 2.41 -20.12
CA HIS A 634 -27.63 2.50 -18.76
C HIS A 634 -27.14 3.91 -18.41
N CYS A 635 -26.66 4.66 -19.41
CA CYS A 635 -26.13 6.01 -19.21
C CYS A 635 -26.31 6.82 -20.50
N HIS A 636 -26.73 8.08 -20.35
CA HIS A 636 -26.75 9.04 -21.43
C HIS A 636 -25.32 9.53 -21.72
N ILE A 637 -24.81 9.30 -22.92
CA ILE A 637 -23.43 9.64 -23.29
C ILE A 637 -23.46 10.66 -24.43
N GLN A 638 -23.02 11.89 -24.14
CA GLN A 638 -22.67 12.87 -25.16
C GLN A 638 -21.21 12.67 -25.58
N LEU A 639 -20.96 12.57 -26.88
CA LEU A 639 -19.62 12.50 -27.44
C LEU A 639 -19.18 13.87 -27.93
N VAL A 640 -18.04 14.33 -27.42
CA VAL A 640 -17.36 15.52 -27.89
C VAL A 640 -16.27 15.12 -28.87
N ALA A 641 -16.40 15.54 -30.12
CA ALA A 641 -15.30 15.52 -31.07
C ALA A 641 -14.32 16.62 -30.64
N PHE A 642 -13.15 16.22 -30.14
CA PHE A 642 -12.27 17.13 -29.40
C PHE A 642 -10.91 17.32 -30.08
N ALA A 643 -10.58 18.57 -30.40
CA ALA A 643 -9.27 18.97 -30.89
C ALA A 643 -8.38 19.44 -29.72
N GLN A 644 -7.50 18.55 -29.25
CA GLN A 644 -6.48 18.83 -28.23
C GLN A 644 -5.23 19.50 -28.81
N ASP A 645 -4.93 19.20 -30.07
CA ASP A 645 -3.78 19.75 -30.80
C ASP A 645 -4.20 21.02 -31.58
N PRO A 646 -3.24 21.89 -31.96
CA PRO A 646 -3.52 23.10 -32.72
C PRO A 646 -4.28 22.82 -34.01
N LEU A 647 -5.18 23.74 -34.36
CA LEU A 647 -5.94 23.73 -35.61
C LEU A 647 -5.37 24.78 -36.57
N PHE A 648 -5.04 25.99 -36.10
CA PHE A 648 -4.65 27.14 -36.94
C PHE A 648 -3.16 27.43 -36.99
N SER A 649 -2.38 26.79 -36.14
CA SER A 649 -0.92 26.89 -36.08
C SER A 649 -0.24 25.52 -36.14
N GLY A 650 1.09 25.54 -36.22
CA GLY A 650 1.91 24.32 -36.26
C GLY A 650 1.83 23.55 -37.59
N PRO A 651 2.68 22.51 -37.75
CA PRO A 651 2.81 21.77 -38.99
C PRO A 651 1.57 20.91 -39.32
N ASN A 652 0.80 20.50 -38.31
CA ASN A 652 -0.34 19.60 -38.46
C ASN A 652 -1.70 20.32 -38.41
N GLY A 653 -1.74 21.66 -38.25
CA GLY A 653 -3.00 22.38 -38.00
C GLY A 653 -4.07 22.15 -39.08
N GLN A 654 -3.70 22.28 -40.36
CA GLN A 654 -4.64 22.00 -41.46
C GLN A 654 -5.12 20.55 -41.46
N ALA A 655 -4.22 19.59 -41.27
CA ALA A 655 -4.57 18.17 -41.24
C ALA A 655 -5.51 17.84 -40.06
N ASN A 656 -5.26 18.40 -38.88
CA ASN A 656 -6.14 18.26 -37.71
C ASN A 656 -7.53 18.86 -37.99
N ARG A 657 -7.62 20.05 -38.61
CA ARG A 657 -8.92 20.61 -39.02
C ARG A 657 -9.65 19.74 -40.02
N ASP A 658 -8.94 19.19 -41.01
CA ASP A 658 -9.54 18.32 -42.02
C ASP A 658 -10.08 17.05 -41.37
N LEU A 659 -9.38 16.49 -40.39
CA LEU A 659 -9.83 15.34 -39.59
C LEU A 659 -11.05 15.66 -38.73
N MET A 660 -11.12 16.86 -38.14
CA MET A 660 -12.30 17.33 -37.42
C MET A 660 -13.50 17.46 -38.35
N ASN A 661 -13.32 18.11 -39.52
CA ASN A 661 -14.39 18.26 -40.51
C ASN A 661 -14.88 16.91 -41.06
N SER A 662 -13.98 15.98 -41.34
CA SER A 662 -14.36 14.63 -41.78
C SER A 662 -15.06 13.86 -40.67
N ALA A 663 -14.69 14.04 -39.39
CA ALA A 663 -15.40 13.39 -38.29
C ALA A 663 -16.89 13.80 -38.23
N PHE A 664 -17.22 15.07 -38.44
CA PHE A 664 -18.63 15.51 -38.54
C PHE A 664 -19.30 15.06 -39.84
N THR A 665 -18.57 14.99 -40.94
CA THR A 665 -19.10 14.49 -42.22
C THR A 665 -19.45 13.01 -42.15
N ASP A 666 -18.56 12.20 -41.57
CA ASP A 666 -18.63 10.74 -41.58
C ASP A 666 -19.41 10.19 -40.36
N HIS A 667 -19.40 10.92 -39.24
CA HIS A 667 -19.94 10.45 -37.96
C HIS A 667 -20.83 11.48 -37.23
N GLY A 668 -21.21 12.59 -37.87
CA GLY A 668 -21.95 13.70 -37.24
C GLY A 668 -23.28 13.34 -36.59
N ALA A 669 -23.92 12.24 -36.99
CA ALA A 669 -25.13 11.72 -36.35
C ALA A 669 -24.89 11.17 -34.93
N HIS A 670 -23.64 10.85 -34.58
CA HIS A 670 -23.27 10.29 -33.28
C HIS A 670 -22.56 11.29 -32.37
N ILE A 671 -22.02 12.37 -32.94
CA ILE A 671 -21.33 13.45 -32.24
C ILE A 671 -22.38 14.47 -31.77
N ASP A 672 -22.33 14.83 -30.48
CA ASP A 672 -23.27 15.76 -29.88
C ASP A 672 -22.64 17.14 -29.65
N VAL A 673 -21.31 17.18 -29.49
CA VAL A 673 -20.56 18.37 -29.08
C VAL A 673 -19.29 18.54 -29.93
N LEU A 674 -18.98 19.78 -30.30
CA LEU A 674 -17.66 20.17 -30.81
C LEU A 674 -16.81 20.69 -29.64
N GLY A 675 -15.59 20.20 -29.50
CA GLY A 675 -14.65 20.70 -28.49
C GLY A 675 -13.30 21.11 -29.08
N VAL A 676 -12.73 22.20 -28.56
CA VAL A 676 -11.43 22.74 -29.02
C VAL A 676 -10.62 23.33 -27.87
N THR A 677 -9.29 23.43 -28.06
CA THR A 677 -8.35 24.07 -27.13
C THR A 677 -7.70 25.32 -27.75
N PRO A 678 -8.26 26.53 -27.66
CA PRO A 678 -7.66 27.71 -28.30
C PRO A 678 -6.27 28.07 -27.77
N TYR A 679 -5.97 27.77 -26.50
CA TYR A 679 -4.69 28.12 -25.86
C TYR A 679 -3.48 27.32 -26.34
N VAL A 680 -3.67 26.23 -27.08
CA VAL A 680 -2.54 25.45 -27.64
C VAL A 680 -2.01 26.07 -28.93
N GLU A 681 -2.70 27.05 -29.49
CA GLU A 681 -2.26 27.77 -30.68
C GLU A 681 -0.98 28.58 -30.41
N SER A 682 -0.11 28.69 -31.41
CA SER A 682 1.19 29.37 -31.24
C SER A 682 1.10 30.87 -30.96
N ASP A 683 -0.03 31.50 -31.28
CA ASP A 683 -0.25 32.93 -31.18
C ASP A 683 -1.74 33.28 -31.02
N LEU A 684 -2.00 34.49 -30.52
CA LEU A 684 -3.35 34.96 -30.20
C LEU A 684 -4.27 35.06 -31.43
N GLU A 685 -3.74 35.38 -32.61
CA GLU A 685 -4.56 35.50 -33.82
C GLU A 685 -5.00 34.12 -34.32
N SER A 686 -4.13 33.12 -34.22
CA SER A 686 -4.47 31.71 -34.45
C SER A 686 -5.50 31.21 -33.43
N ALA A 687 -5.37 31.56 -32.14
CA ALA A 687 -6.37 31.24 -31.11
C ALA A 687 -7.75 31.85 -31.40
N LYS A 688 -7.82 33.11 -31.84
CA LYS A 688 -9.08 33.75 -32.26
C LYS A 688 -9.72 33.06 -33.46
N LYS A 689 -8.92 32.66 -34.45
CA LYS A 689 -9.40 31.89 -35.61
C LYS A 689 -9.97 30.53 -35.18
N ASN A 690 -9.34 29.87 -34.22
CA ASN A 690 -9.83 28.63 -33.62
C ASN A 690 -11.22 28.81 -33.01
N ILE A 691 -11.39 29.81 -32.14
CA ILE A 691 -12.67 30.14 -31.50
C ILE A 691 -13.74 30.47 -32.55
N GLN A 692 -13.42 31.35 -33.51
CA GLN A 692 -14.36 31.76 -34.54
C GLN A 692 -14.81 30.58 -35.41
N TRP A 693 -13.88 29.71 -35.79
CA TRP A 693 -14.18 28.50 -36.53
C TRP A 693 -15.08 27.58 -35.71
N ALA A 694 -14.75 27.31 -34.45
CA ALA A 694 -15.52 26.41 -33.62
C ALA A 694 -16.97 26.89 -33.40
N ILE A 695 -17.17 28.19 -33.12
CA ILE A 695 -18.52 28.79 -33.01
C ILE A 695 -19.28 28.63 -34.32
N THR A 696 -18.67 29.01 -35.44
CA THR A 696 -19.32 28.95 -36.75
C THR A 696 -19.69 27.52 -37.13
N THR A 697 -18.79 26.57 -36.89
CA THR A 697 -18.98 25.15 -37.21
C THR A 697 -20.03 24.51 -36.31
N ALA A 698 -19.99 24.73 -34.99
CA ALA A 698 -21.00 24.19 -34.07
C ALA A 698 -22.40 24.74 -34.41
N TRP A 699 -22.49 26.04 -34.71
CA TRP A 699 -23.75 26.68 -35.13
C TRP A 699 -24.28 26.10 -36.44
N GLN A 700 -23.43 25.93 -37.46
CA GLN A 700 -23.82 25.36 -38.76
C GLN A 700 -24.25 23.90 -38.66
N LEU A 701 -23.67 23.15 -37.74
CA LEU A 701 -23.93 21.72 -37.54
C LEU A 701 -25.04 21.44 -36.51
N ASP A 702 -25.59 22.47 -35.88
CA ASP A 702 -26.55 22.37 -34.77
C ASP A 702 -26.03 21.45 -33.65
N LYS A 703 -24.83 21.78 -33.15
CA LYS A 703 -24.14 21.02 -32.09
C LYS A 703 -23.85 21.90 -30.89
N HIS A 704 -23.77 21.29 -29.71
CA HIS A 704 -23.19 21.95 -28.54
C HIS A 704 -21.72 22.28 -28.80
N LEU A 705 -21.19 23.25 -28.07
CA LEU A 705 -19.81 23.71 -28.15
C LEU A 705 -19.19 23.74 -26.76
N ASP A 706 -17.98 23.21 -26.64
CA ASP A 706 -17.28 23.08 -25.36
C ASP A 706 -15.80 23.47 -25.49
N PHE A 707 -15.40 24.54 -24.79
CA PHE A 707 -14.05 25.08 -24.90
C PHE A 707 -13.19 24.68 -23.73
N HIS A 708 -12.01 24.14 -24.03
CA HIS A 708 -10.92 24.12 -23.08
C HIS A 708 -10.13 25.43 -23.23
N LEU A 709 -10.26 26.35 -22.27
CA LEU A 709 -9.76 27.72 -22.44
C LEU A 709 -8.39 27.97 -21.84
N ASP A 710 -8.12 27.60 -20.58
CA ASP A 710 -6.92 28.08 -19.89
C ASP A 710 -6.29 27.05 -18.97
N TYR A 711 -4.96 26.97 -18.99
CA TYR A 711 -4.19 26.00 -18.19
C TYR A 711 -2.79 26.52 -17.77
N HIS A 712 -2.70 27.80 -17.36
CA HIS A 712 -1.47 28.41 -16.83
C HIS A 712 -1.74 29.55 -15.82
N LEU A 713 -0.74 29.88 -15.00
CA LEU A 713 -0.78 30.95 -13.99
C LEU A 713 0.12 32.16 -14.31
N ASP A 714 0.67 32.27 -15.52
CA ASP A 714 1.52 33.37 -16.00
C ASP A 714 0.77 34.70 -16.30
N PRO A 715 0.81 35.71 -15.41
CA PRO A 715 -0.01 36.93 -15.51
C PRO A 715 0.27 37.80 -16.75
N THR A 716 1.30 37.47 -17.53
CA THR A 716 1.73 38.21 -18.72
C THR A 716 1.19 37.64 -20.03
N LYS A 717 0.74 36.38 -20.05
CA LYS A 717 0.11 35.75 -21.21
C LYS A 717 -1.40 35.94 -21.09
N GLY A 718 -2.12 36.35 -22.14
CA GLY A 718 -3.59 36.48 -22.11
C GLY A 718 -4.32 35.17 -22.44
N ALA A 719 -5.29 34.79 -21.60
CA ALA A 719 -5.99 33.48 -21.45
C ALA A 719 -6.97 33.51 -20.22
N LEU A 720 -8.25 33.80 -20.48
CA LEU A 720 -9.27 34.50 -19.70
C LEU A 720 -9.59 34.10 -18.23
N VAL A 721 -9.00 33.06 -17.64
CA VAL A 721 -9.04 32.76 -16.20
C VAL A 721 -8.07 33.61 -15.35
N TRP A 722 -7.27 34.53 -15.96
CA TRP A 722 -6.27 35.44 -15.32
C TRP A 722 -6.69 36.12 -14.02
N PHE A 723 -7.97 36.05 -13.74
CA PHE A 723 -8.69 36.67 -12.69
C PHE A 723 -9.59 35.64 -11.98
N THR A 724 -8.98 34.73 -11.19
CA THR A 724 -9.61 34.37 -9.90
C THR A 724 -9.76 35.59 -8.95
N LEU A 725 -9.45 36.77 -9.48
CA LEU A 725 -9.68 38.15 -9.07
C LEU A 725 -10.43 38.98 -10.15
N PHE A 726 -11.41 38.42 -10.86
CA PHE A 726 -12.31 39.30 -11.62
C PHE A 726 -12.83 40.26 -10.55
N GLY A 727 -12.68 41.56 -10.76
CA GLY A 727 -13.33 42.53 -9.89
C GLY A 727 -14.81 42.17 -9.82
N GLY A 728 -15.49 42.52 -8.72
CA GLY A 728 -16.95 42.35 -8.66
C GLY A 728 -17.64 42.83 -9.95
N ASP A 729 -17.19 43.98 -10.44
CA ASP A 729 -17.65 44.64 -11.65
C ASP A 729 -17.44 43.82 -12.94
N GLU A 730 -16.34 43.06 -13.06
CA GLU A 730 -16.05 42.31 -14.28
C GLU A 730 -16.92 41.05 -14.37
N TRP A 731 -17.18 40.38 -13.23
CA TRP A 731 -18.07 39.21 -13.20
C TRP A 731 -19.52 39.63 -13.42
N GLU A 732 -19.92 40.78 -12.86
CA GLU A 732 -21.22 41.39 -13.15
C GLU A 732 -21.35 41.74 -14.62
N ARG A 733 -20.29 42.29 -15.23
CA ARG A 733 -20.27 42.55 -16.66
C ARG A 733 -20.41 41.28 -17.49
N LEU A 734 -19.68 40.22 -17.15
CA LEU A 734 -19.79 38.94 -17.86
C LEU A 734 -21.21 38.37 -17.76
N LYS A 735 -21.82 38.43 -16.57
CA LYS A 735 -23.22 38.05 -16.36
C LYS A 735 -24.17 38.83 -17.28
N LEU A 736 -23.96 40.14 -17.44
CA LEU A 736 -24.77 40.97 -18.34
C LEU A 736 -24.55 40.61 -19.82
N GLU A 737 -23.31 40.29 -20.21
CA GLU A 737 -22.94 39.94 -21.59
C GLU A 737 -23.47 38.56 -22.03
N ILE A 738 -23.51 37.57 -21.13
CA ILE A 738 -24.14 36.26 -21.40
C ILE A 738 -25.68 36.32 -21.27
N GLY A 739 -26.21 37.40 -20.70
CA GLY A 739 -27.64 37.65 -20.53
C GLY A 739 -28.26 36.97 -19.29
N ALA A 740 -29.49 37.38 -18.97
CA ALA A 740 -30.34 36.73 -17.97
C ALA A 740 -31.78 36.68 -18.50
N GLY A 741 -32.48 35.55 -18.32
CA GLY A 741 -33.84 35.33 -18.84
C GLY A 741 -33.88 34.33 -19.99
N GLU A 742 -35.02 34.25 -20.69
CA GLU A 742 -35.30 33.26 -21.74
C GLU A 742 -34.41 33.41 -23.00
N ASP A 743 -33.89 34.61 -23.26
CA ASP A 743 -33.00 34.90 -24.40
C ASP A 743 -31.49 34.82 -24.03
N ALA A 744 -31.15 34.34 -22.83
CA ALA A 744 -29.76 34.25 -22.38
C ALA A 744 -28.97 33.18 -23.13
N LEU A 745 -27.69 33.45 -23.40
CA LEU A 745 -26.79 32.45 -23.94
C LEU A 745 -26.56 31.39 -22.86
N GLN A 746 -26.94 30.14 -23.11
CA GLN A 746 -26.73 29.03 -22.19
C GLN A 746 -25.24 28.70 -22.09
N VAL A 747 -24.55 29.37 -21.16
CA VAL A 747 -23.12 29.19 -20.90
C VAL A 747 -22.94 28.65 -19.49
N SER A 748 -22.32 27.48 -19.40
CA SER A 748 -21.92 26.87 -18.14
C SER A 748 -20.39 26.84 -18.02
N PHE A 749 -19.88 27.11 -16.83
CA PHE A 749 -18.45 27.01 -16.51
C PHE A 749 -18.19 25.68 -15.78
N VAL A 750 -17.16 24.96 -16.18
CA VAL A 750 -16.80 23.69 -15.55
C VAL A 750 -15.50 23.86 -14.77
N GLY A 751 -15.56 23.75 -13.44
CA GLY A 751 -14.39 23.69 -12.58
C GLY A 751 -13.82 22.27 -12.54
N LEU A 752 -12.51 22.12 -12.67
CA LEU A 752 -11.84 20.82 -12.80
C LEU A 752 -10.79 20.65 -11.68
N PRO A 753 -11.15 20.78 -10.38
CA PRO A 753 -10.20 21.02 -9.30
C PRO A 753 -9.13 19.93 -9.15
N SER A 754 -9.44 18.66 -9.47
CA SER A 754 -8.46 17.56 -9.47
C SER A 754 -7.32 17.81 -10.45
N SER A 755 -7.65 18.20 -11.69
CA SER A 755 -6.68 18.46 -12.75
C SER A 755 -6.04 19.84 -12.60
N ASP A 756 -6.81 20.86 -12.19
CA ASP A 756 -6.31 22.22 -11.93
C ASP A 756 -5.23 22.22 -10.86
N LEU A 757 -5.48 21.58 -9.70
CA LEU A 757 -4.53 21.52 -8.59
C LEU A 757 -3.22 20.83 -8.99
N TYR A 758 -3.31 19.82 -9.86
CA TYR A 758 -2.14 19.08 -10.31
C TYR A 758 -1.35 19.84 -11.39
N MET A 759 -2.04 20.47 -12.34
CA MET A 759 -1.40 20.99 -13.54
C MET A 759 -1.22 22.51 -13.58
N ALA A 760 -2.13 23.27 -12.98
CA ALA A 760 -2.02 24.72 -12.92
C ALA A 760 -1.01 25.16 -11.85
N ALA A 761 -0.79 24.36 -10.80
CA ALA A 761 0.12 24.67 -9.70
C ALA A 761 1.20 23.59 -9.46
N PRO A 762 2.12 23.32 -10.42
CA PRO A 762 3.13 22.27 -10.29
C PRO A 762 4.15 22.54 -9.15
N PRO A 763 4.87 21.51 -8.66
CA PRO A 763 5.90 21.68 -7.62
C PRO A 763 7.03 22.63 -8.04
N LEU A 764 7.65 23.33 -7.08
CA LEU A 764 8.77 24.28 -7.29
C LEU A 764 10.00 23.66 -7.98
N SER A 765 10.10 22.32 -8.01
CA SER A 765 11.15 21.57 -8.70
C SER A 765 10.88 21.34 -10.19
N SER A 766 9.74 21.80 -10.72
CA SER A 766 9.41 21.66 -12.14
C SER A 766 10.23 22.65 -12.98
N PRO A 767 10.93 22.20 -14.04
CA PRO A 767 11.77 23.06 -14.89
C PRO A 767 10.98 24.14 -15.67
N SER A 768 9.65 24.18 -15.56
CA SER A 768 8.76 25.13 -16.22
C SER A 768 8.49 26.43 -15.45
N THR A 769 9.01 26.61 -14.22
CA THR A 769 8.96 27.92 -13.55
C THR A 769 10.03 28.83 -14.15
N SER A 770 9.65 29.58 -15.19
CA SER A 770 10.50 30.63 -15.74
C SER A 770 10.77 31.70 -14.67
N ALA A 771 12.04 31.83 -14.31
CA ALA A 771 12.72 33.06 -13.90
C ALA A 771 11.86 34.11 -13.16
N CYS A 772 11.68 33.95 -11.85
CA CYS A 772 11.55 35.10 -10.96
C CYS A 772 12.64 34.98 -9.88
N ASP A 773 13.42 36.05 -9.79
CA ASP A 773 14.63 36.18 -9.02
C ASP A 773 14.43 35.97 -7.51
N SER A 774 15.51 35.48 -6.88
CA SER A 774 15.73 35.26 -5.44
C SER A 774 15.12 33.98 -4.84
N LYS A 775 16.02 33.09 -4.41
CA LYS A 775 15.72 31.86 -3.66
C LYS A 775 15.27 32.11 -2.20
N GLU A 776 15.13 33.37 -1.80
CA GLU A 776 14.83 33.74 -0.40
C GLU A 776 13.38 34.20 -0.17
N ASP A 777 12.62 34.55 -1.22
CA ASP A 777 11.21 35.02 -1.09
C ASP A 777 10.14 33.98 -1.47
N ALA A 778 10.51 32.80 -1.97
CA ALA A 778 9.58 31.79 -2.52
C ALA A 778 8.86 30.89 -1.48
N VAL A 779 8.71 31.36 -0.24
CA VAL A 779 7.84 30.73 0.78
C VAL A 779 6.42 31.33 0.77
N GLY A 780 6.21 32.44 0.03
CA GLY A 780 4.92 33.14 -0.05
C GLY A 780 4.01 32.67 -1.20
N ASP A 781 2.78 32.29 -0.85
CA ASP A 781 1.57 32.21 -1.68
C ASP A 781 1.55 31.25 -2.90
N ARG A 782 1.57 29.94 -2.63
CA ARG A 782 1.09 28.95 -3.61
C ARG A 782 -0.44 29.03 -3.74
N VAL A 783 -0.93 29.54 -4.87
CA VAL A 783 -2.37 29.55 -5.20
C VAL A 783 -2.88 28.18 -5.64
N ARG A 784 -4.16 27.88 -5.38
CA ARG A 784 -4.78 26.58 -5.72
C ARG A 784 -4.99 26.38 -7.24
N GLY A 785 -5.06 27.46 -8.02
CA GLY A 785 -5.14 27.38 -9.49
C GLY A 785 -6.47 26.89 -10.08
N THR A 786 -7.55 26.84 -9.30
CA THR A 786 -8.90 26.46 -9.76
C THR A 786 -9.90 27.61 -9.56
N ILE A 787 -10.94 27.66 -10.40
CA ILE A 787 -12.01 28.68 -10.31
C ILE A 787 -12.82 28.52 -9.01
N ARG A 788 -13.25 29.64 -8.39
CA ARG A 788 -13.98 29.63 -7.11
C ARG A 788 -15.46 29.28 -7.30
N VAL A 789 -15.76 28.02 -7.61
CA VAL A 789 -17.11 27.56 -7.99
C VAL A 789 -18.22 28.07 -7.06
N PRO A 790 -18.16 27.91 -5.71
CA PRO A 790 -19.25 28.39 -4.85
C PRO A 790 -19.45 29.91 -4.89
N ASP A 791 -18.36 30.69 -4.99
CA ASP A 791 -18.44 32.17 -5.06
C ASP A 791 -19.04 32.62 -6.40
N LEU A 792 -18.69 31.95 -7.51
CA LEU A 792 -19.23 32.24 -8.84
C LEU A 792 -20.75 32.04 -8.89
N ILE A 793 -21.24 31.00 -8.23
CA ILE A 793 -22.66 30.72 -8.16
C ILE A 793 -23.37 31.70 -7.23
N ARG A 794 -22.88 31.88 -5.99
CA ARG A 794 -23.63 32.66 -4.98
C ARG A 794 -23.55 34.16 -5.17
N ARG A 795 -22.38 34.69 -5.54
CA ARG A 795 -22.18 36.14 -5.64
C ARG A 795 -22.62 36.67 -7.00
N TYR A 796 -22.36 35.91 -8.06
CA TYR A 796 -22.57 36.37 -9.42
C TYR A 796 -23.76 35.68 -10.10
N GLY A 797 -24.25 34.55 -9.59
CA GLY A 797 -25.38 33.83 -10.18
C GLY A 797 -25.03 33.16 -11.50
N LEU A 798 -23.75 32.81 -11.71
CA LEU A 798 -23.30 32.12 -12.91
C LEU A 798 -23.65 30.64 -12.84
N ASP A 799 -23.86 30.02 -14.00
CA ASP A 799 -23.98 28.57 -14.07
C ASP A 799 -22.60 27.92 -14.03
N VAL A 800 -22.26 27.29 -12.91
CA VAL A 800 -20.95 26.66 -12.69
C VAL A 800 -21.12 25.27 -12.10
N VAL A 801 -20.34 24.33 -12.60
CA VAL A 801 -20.41 22.90 -12.24
C VAL A 801 -19.02 22.33 -12.00
N LEU A 802 -18.93 21.10 -11.51
CA LEU A 802 -17.67 20.41 -11.23
C LEU A 802 -17.51 19.19 -12.15
N GLY A 803 -16.34 19.07 -12.80
CA GLY A 803 -15.98 17.96 -13.67
C GLY A 803 -14.79 17.17 -13.14
N VAL A 804 -14.81 15.85 -13.32
CA VAL A 804 -13.69 14.96 -12.93
C VAL A 804 -12.49 15.15 -13.86
N ASN A 805 -12.75 15.45 -15.13
CA ASN A 805 -11.76 15.63 -16.19
C ASN A 805 -10.99 14.35 -16.54
N ASN A 806 -9.86 14.12 -15.87
CA ASN A 806 -8.89 13.08 -16.19
C ASN A 806 -8.83 12.00 -15.10
N VAL A 807 -8.65 10.75 -15.50
CA VAL A 807 -8.56 9.61 -14.59
C VAL A 807 -7.40 8.70 -14.99
N GLY A 808 -6.36 8.65 -14.16
CA GLY A 808 -5.24 7.72 -14.31
C GLY A 808 -4.41 7.94 -15.57
N ASN A 809 -4.08 9.20 -15.88
CA ASN A 809 -3.29 9.56 -17.06
C ASN A 809 -2.28 10.69 -16.76
N ALA A 810 -1.46 11.08 -17.74
CA ALA A 810 -0.36 12.03 -17.49
C ALA A 810 -0.84 13.43 -17.04
N PHE A 811 -2.08 13.83 -17.37
CA PHE A 811 -2.67 15.09 -16.91
C PHE A 811 -3.24 15.01 -15.49
N THR A 812 -3.60 13.82 -15.01
CA THR A 812 -3.98 13.57 -13.61
C THR A 812 -3.68 12.09 -13.30
N PRO A 813 -2.47 11.78 -12.77
CA PRO A 813 -1.99 10.39 -12.61
C PRO A 813 -2.78 9.58 -11.60
N TRP A 814 -3.51 10.27 -10.73
CA TRP A 814 -4.43 9.75 -9.73
C TRP A 814 -5.83 10.32 -10.00
N GLY A 815 -6.89 9.65 -9.56
CA GLY A 815 -8.25 10.18 -9.72
C GLY A 815 -9.30 9.08 -9.65
N SER A 816 -10.43 9.40 -9.02
CA SER A 816 -11.63 8.57 -9.04
C SER A 816 -12.61 9.12 -10.07
N VAL A 817 -13.42 8.25 -10.68
CA VAL A 817 -14.59 8.69 -11.46
C VAL A 817 -15.79 9.05 -10.58
N ASP A 818 -15.67 8.98 -9.24
CA ASP A 818 -16.76 9.27 -8.32
C ASP A 818 -16.99 10.80 -8.19
N PRO A 819 -18.13 11.34 -8.69
CA PRO A 819 -18.44 12.76 -8.55
C PRO A 819 -18.70 13.18 -7.09
N VAL A 820 -19.15 12.27 -6.22
CA VAL A 820 -19.32 12.58 -4.80
C VAL A 820 -17.96 12.78 -4.13
N ALA A 821 -16.97 11.98 -4.48
CA ALA A 821 -15.59 12.21 -4.02
C ALA A 821 -15.06 13.58 -4.49
N LEU A 822 -15.42 14.02 -5.70
CA LEU A 822 -15.08 15.35 -6.21
C LEU A 822 -15.78 16.47 -5.42
N ALA A 823 -17.06 16.33 -5.11
CA ALA A 823 -17.79 17.28 -4.26
C ALA A 823 -17.19 17.36 -2.84
N CYS A 824 -16.84 16.21 -2.25
CA CYS A 824 -16.14 16.14 -0.96
C CYS A 824 -14.77 16.83 -1.01
N LEU A 825 -13.99 16.64 -2.09
CA LEU A 825 -12.73 17.36 -2.30
C LEU A 825 -12.98 18.88 -2.35
N GLY A 826 -14.07 19.31 -3.01
CA GLY A 826 -14.51 20.70 -3.09
C GLY A 826 -14.63 21.40 -1.74
N VAL A 827 -15.05 20.70 -0.68
CA VAL A 827 -15.15 21.26 0.69
C VAL A 827 -13.80 21.82 1.16
N GLY A 828 -12.72 21.03 1.00
CA GLY A 828 -11.38 21.45 1.39
C GLY A 828 -10.77 22.47 0.43
N VAL A 829 -11.02 22.30 -0.88
CA VAL A 829 -10.46 23.15 -1.94
C VAL A 829 -11.09 24.54 -1.95
N TYR A 830 -12.36 24.68 -1.61
CA TYR A 830 -13.07 25.96 -1.59
C TYR A 830 -13.30 26.51 -0.18
N GLN A 831 -12.88 25.78 0.87
CA GLN A 831 -13.16 26.13 2.27
C GLN A 831 -14.66 26.30 2.55
N ALA A 832 -15.45 25.43 1.91
CA ALA A 832 -16.91 25.47 1.87
C ALA A 832 -17.46 24.43 2.86
N GLY A 833 -17.51 24.81 4.15
CA GLY A 833 -17.75 23.89 5.28
C GLY A 833 -19.16 23.93 5.88
N THR A 834 -20.11 24.66 5.28
CA THR A 834 -21.51 24.73 5.75
C THR A 834 -22.38 23.61 5.15
N VAL A 835 -23.61 23.46 5.64
CA VAL A 835 -24.57 22.48 5.06
C VAL A 835 -24.94 22.91 3.64
N GLU A 836 -25.20 24.21 3.47
CA GLU A 836 -25.51 24.85 2.20
C GLU A 836 -24.34 24.76 1.20
N ASP A 837 -23.10 24.69 1.69
CA ASP A 837 -21.92 24.40 0.85
C ASP A 837 -21.92 22.97 0.33
N ALA A 838 -22.22 22.00 1.20
CA ALA A 838 -22.26 20.60 0.82
C ALA A 838 -23.39 20.33 -0.19
N GLU A 839 -24.55 20.96 0.01
CA GLU A 839 -25.69 20.93 -0.92
C GLU A 839 -25.29 21.49 -2.28
N LEU A 840 -24.74 22.70 -2.32
CA LEU A 840 -24.30 23.34 -3.55
C LEU A 840 -23.22 22.54 -4.30
N LEU A 841 -22.25 21.98 -3.58
CA LEU A 841 -21.20 21.14 -4.19
C LEU A 841 -21.76 19.83 -4.73
N TYR A 842 -22.80 19.26 -4.09
CA TYR A 842 -23.51 18.10 -4.61
C TYR A 842 -24.28 18.44 -5.90
N GLU A 843 -25.02 19.55 -5.91
CA GLU A 843 -25.71 20.04 -7.12
C GLU A 843 -24.74 20.24 -8.29
N CYS A 844 -23.54 20.78 -8.02
CA CYS A 844 -22.48 20.97 -9.01
C CYS A 844 -22.01 19.68 -9.69
N VAL A 845 -22.28 18.49 -9.12
CA VAL A 845 -21.97 17.18 -9.71
C VAL A 845 -23.23 16.35 -10.03
N SER A 846 -24.40 16.94 -9.87
CA SER A 846 -25.70 16.28 -10.02
C SER A 846 -26.62 17.13 -10.91
N THR A 847 -27.60 17.84 -10.32
CA THR A 847 -28.63 18.59 -11.04
C THR A 847 -28.07 19.72 -11.91
N ARG A 848 -27.17 20.55 -11.38
CA ARG A 848 -26.51 21.62 -12.16
C ARG A 848 -25.63 21.03 -13.26
N ALA A 849 -24.86 19.98 -12.95
CA ALA A 849 -24.04 19.28 -13.94
C ALA A 849 -24.88 18.69 -15.08
N ARG A 850 -26.08 18.19 -14.77
CA ARG A 850 -27.03 17.66 -15.75
C ARG A 850 -27.59 18.76 -16.65
N ALA A 851 -27.97 19.90 -16.07
CA ALA A 851 -28.42 21.06 -16.82
C ALA A 851 -27.32 21.61 -17.74
N ALA A 852 -26.06 21.69 -17.27
CA ALA A 852 -24.92 22.20 -18.04
C ALA A 852 -24.61 21.40 -19.32
N ILE A 853 -25.00 20.13 -19.39
CA ILE A 853 -24.86 19.32 -20.61
C ILE A 853 -26.13 19.29 -21.48
N GLY A 854 -27.12 20.14 -21.17
CA GLY A 854 -28.37 20.25 -21.93
C GLY A 854 -29.43 19.20 -21.58
N LEU A 855 -29.31 18.56 -20.41
CA LEU A 855 -30.30 17.58 -19.90
C LEU A 855 -31.14 18.15 -18.75
N GLY A 856 -31.22 19.47 -18.63
CA GLY A 856 -32.10 20.18 -17.72
C GLY A 856 -33.55 20.14 -18.20
N GLU A 857 -34.50 20.31 -17.27
CA GLU A 857 -35.94 20.17 -17.50
C GLU A 857 -36.49 21.12 -18.58
N GLU A 858 -36.72 20.61 -19.80
CA GLU A 858 -37.80 21.11 -20.65
C GLU A 858 -39.11 20.41 -20.26
N GLU A 859 -40.02 21.20 -19.67
CA GLU A 859 -41.48 21.26 -19.83
C GLU A 859 -42.35 20.05 -20.27
N GLU A 860 -41.93 18.79 -20.16
CA GLU A 860 -42.87 17.66 -20.29
C GLU A 860 -43.51 17.30 -18.94
N ASN A 861 -44.64 17.96 -18.67
CA ASN A 861 -45.67 17.62 -17.67
C ASN A 861 -45.55 18.23 -16.27
N GLY A 862 -45.55 19.56 -16.17
CA GLY A 862 -46.37 20.25 -15.15
C GLY A 862 -46.17 19.88 -13.68
N LEU A 863 -44.92 19.62 -13.26
CA LEU A 863 -44.53 19.49 -11.85
C LEU A 863 -43.36 20.43 -11.53
N ARG A 864 -43.46 21.69 -11.97
CA ARG A 864 -42.77 22.78 -11.26
C ARG A 864 -43.55 23.08 -10.00
N ASP A 865 -43.36 22.25 -8.99
CA ASP A 865 -43.58 22.58 -7.59
C ASP A 865 -43.10 21.38 -6.76
N PHE A 866 -41.92 21.57 -6.16
CA PHE A 866 -41.29 20.76 -5.11
C PHE A 866 -40.64 19.42 -5.52
N GLU A 867 -39.41 19.22 -5.03
CA GLU A 867 -38.86 17.93 -4.57
C GLU A 867 -38.41 16.85 -5.60
N TYR A 868 -37.09 16.60 -5.61
CA TYR A 868 -36.34 15.36 -5.99
C TYR A 868 -36.28 14.84 -7.43
#